data_AF-A0A950VQ09-F1
#
_entry.id   AF-A0A950VQ09-F1
#
_cell.length_a   1.000
_cell.length_b   1.000
_cell.length_c   1.000
_cell.angle_alpha   90.00
_cell.angle_beta   90.00
_cell.angle_gamma   90.00
#
_symmetry.space_group_name_H-M   'P 1'
#
loop_
_entity.id
_entity.type
_entity.pdbx_description
1 polymer ?
#
loop_
_entity_poly.entity_id
_entity_poly.type
_entity_poly.pdbx_seq_one_letter_code
_entity_poly.pdbx_strand_id
1 'polypeptide(L)'
;PSPPTQPKETPKDTPATTPKPPPPAPPPAPPPEEKPKPWKKLPVPDEVSQARAEKTLKETYQTDYAGTKPEDKLALAAKFLQPGRENRADPAAWYVLLREARDLAVQAGRPRLALEAIREIDKWFLIDAWTMEMTAMTTLGQSVSDKNARVVVSVALGKLLDQAMTGEHYSSAKELLGIADAAAAKVVKDKKSAEVDKQLTERIAARKQEVADLEKDYQAVQDARTKLDSTPDDPQANLTLGKYLCFFQGKWEEGLPLLAKGADDHLKELAKKDLAQPKEAADQAAVASGWLALVEGEKGRNQVHLKERGLFWFEKAEPKAEGLTKTLITDQLKQLRQPPPPIPPRLMLGSFYGRDLEDRVLLLREGGGTMQSEEAVARGLEWLARHQAPTGMWSLDAFPTLGGCNCADVGEKHDIAATAFGLLPFLGAGETHLQGSHAPTVLRGLNYLLFQQKPTGNFSDNAYENALATLAVCEAYGLSQDVRLRVPAQAAVNYIIQAQDSGGSWGYSAGQAGDTSVSGWQFSALKAGVYAGLKVPLDPFNRLEHFLDTVADPDGLGYGYKTPGSGKATSAVGLLCRQYLGWGPDKPTLVKGLEQLVQTSNLPTKDNHSIYFIFYATQALHHFGGQPWEAWNGKVRDLLVDLQDQGLDPTHPHQKGSWSPRGDDYAPQGGRFMFTSLAVMSLEMYYYSVPVNGYGPAVLPD
;
A
#
# COMPACT_ATOMS: atom_id res chain seq x y z
N PRO A 1 29.01 -63.54 33.17
CA PRO A 1 28.40 -64.81 32.72
C PRO A 1 27.57 -64.58 31.44
N SER A 2 28.19 -64.81 30.29
CA SER A 2 27.52 -64.87 28.99
C SER A 2 27.77 -66.24 28.40
N PRO A 3 26.72 -66.93 27.93
CA PRO A 3 26.85 -67.80 26.77
C PRO A 3 25.55 -67.73 25.89
N PRO A 4 25.43 -68.49 24.78
CA PRO A 4 26.05 -68.24 23.48
C PRO A 4 25.02 -68.17 22.33
N THR A 5 25.43 -67.66 21.16
CA THR A 5 24.63 -67.52 19.92
C THR A 5 24.67 -68.75 19.00
N GLN A 6 23.51 -69.11 18.41
CA GLN A 6 23.24 -69.66 17.05
C GLN A 6 21.77 -70.18 16.99
N PRO A 7 21.12 -70.47 15.82
CA PRO A 7 21.52 -70.37 14.41
C PRO A 7 20.51 -69.62 13.48
N LYS A 8 20.91 -69.42 12.20
CA LYS A 8 20.10 -68.84 11.10
C LYS A 8 18.97 -69.79 10.64
N GLU A 9 17.78 -69.24 10.42
CA GLU A 9 16.69 -69.90 9.67
C GLU A 9 16.22 -69.08 8.45
N THR A 10 15.74 -69.84 7.48
CA THR A 10 15.48 -69.60 6.07
C THR A 10 14.20 -68.80 5.76
N PRO A 11 14.05 -68.26 4.53
CA PRO A 11 12.99 -67.32 4.18
C PRO A 11 11.65 -68.04 3.92
N LYS A 12 10.59 -67.55 4.56
CA LYS A 12 9.20 -67.96 4.30
C LYS A 12 8.45 -66.88 3.54
N ASP A 13 8.06 -67.24 2.32
CA ASP A 13 6.84 -66.89 1.57
C ASP A 13 6.24 -65.49 1.75
N THR A 14 6.42 -64.69 0.69
CA THR A 14 5.73 -63.43 0.42
C THR A 14 4.23 -63.68 0.15
N PRO A 15 3.30 -63.02 0.85
CA PRO A 15 1.89 -62.98 0.45
C PRO A 15 1.69 -62.05 -0.75
N ALA A 16 0.83 -62.48 -1.67
CA ALA A 16 0.45 -61.78 -2.89
C ALA A 16 -0.02 -60.33 -2.64
N THR A 17 0.54 -59.40 -3.43
CA THR A 17 0.12 -58.00 -3.51
C THR A 17 -1.21 -57.88 -4.23
N THR A 18 -2.26 -57.49 -3.51
CA THR A 18 -3.49 -56.96 -4.10
C THR A 18 -3.21 -55.59 -4.73
N PRO A 19 -3.77 -55.26 -5.91
CA PRO A 19 -3.59 -53.95 -6.52
C PRO A 19 -4.24 -52.87 -5.65
N LYS A 20 -3.48 -51.84 -5.30
CA LYS A 20 -3.97 -50.63 -4.63
C LYS A 20 -5.04 -49.97 -5.53
N PRO A 21 -6.23 -49.61 -5.01
CA PRO A 21 -7.21 -48.89 -5.80
C PRO A 21 -6.63 -47.54 -6.26
N PRO A 22 -6.99 -47.06 -7.47
CA PRO A 22 -6.48 -45.80 -7.98
C PRO A 22 -6.85 -44.66 -7.02
N PRO A 23 -5.98 -43.63 -6.90
CA PRO A 23 -6.29 -42.47 -6.08
C PRO A 23 -7.63 -41.86 -6.54
N PRO A 24 -8.45 -41.36 -5.61
CA PRO A 24 -9.70 -40.69 -5.96
C PRO A 24 -9.39 -39.56 -6.94
N ALA A 25 -10.22 -39.43 -7.98
CA ALA A 25 -10.09 -38.38 -8.97
C ALA A 25 -9.99 -37.02 -8.26
N PRO A 26 -9.09 -36.12 -8.70
CA PRO A 26 -9.03 -34.78 -8.14
C PRO A 26 -10.44 -34.17 -8.20
N PRO A 27 -10.88 -33.45 -7.15
CA PRO A 27 -12.16 -32.78 -7.18
C PRO A 27 -12.24 -31.92 -8.44
N PRO A 28 -13.41 -31.87 -9.11
CA PRO A 28 -13.57 -31.05 -10.30
C PRO A 28 -13.08 -29.64 -9.97
N ALA A 29 -12.27 -29.07 -10.87
CA ALA A 29 -11.79 -27.72 -10.74
C ALA A 29 -12.98 -26.82 -10.34
N PRO A 30 -12.83 -25.96 -9.33
CA PRO A 30 -13.89 -25.01 -9.01
C PRO A 30 -14.28 -24.31 -10.31
N PRO A 31 -15.59 -24.15 -10.58
CA PRO A 31 -16.01 -23.42 -11.77
C PRO A 31 -15.26 -22.09 -11.80
N PRO A 32 -14.81 -21.61 -12.98
CA PRO A 32 -14.15 -20.32 -13.09
C PRO A 32 -14.97 -19.33 -12.30
N GLU A 33 -14.36 -18.65 -11.31
CA GLU A 33 -15.06 -17.62 -10.56
C GLU A 33 -15.71 -16.69 -11.58
N GLU A 34 -17.05 -16.67 -11.61
CA GLU A 34 -17.78 -15.72 -12.43
C GLU A 34 -17.29 -14.35 -11.97
N LYS A 35 -16.56 -13.64 -12.84
CA LYS A 35 -16.18 -12.25 -12.60
C LYS A 35 -17.43 -11.54 -12.08
N PRO A 36 -17.40 -10.94 -10.87
CA PRO A 36 -18.60 -10.40 -10.25
C PRO A 36 -19.27 -9.46 -11.25
N LYS A 37 -20.54 -9.73 -11.57
CA LYS A 37 -21.31 -8.92 -12.51
C LYS A 37 -21.23 -7.46 -12.05
N PRO A 38 -20.79 -6.51 -12.90
CA PRO A 38 -20.69 -5.12 -12.50
C PRO A 38 -22.07 -4.65 -12.05
N TRP A 39 -22.15 -4.10 -10.83
CA TRP A 39 -23.40 -3.57 -10.31
C TRP A 39 -23.88 -2.41 -11.20
N LYS A 40 -25.19 -2.30 -11.38
CA LYS A 40 -25.78 -1.23 -12.20
C LYS A 40 -25.68 0.11 -11.44
N LYS A 41 -25.07 1.13 -12.06
CA LYS A 41 -25.05 2.51 -11.55
C LYS A 41 -26.48 3.05 -11.41
N LEU A 42 -26.73 3.81 -10.34
CA LEU A 42 -28.00 4.47 -10.03
C LEU A 42 -28.15 5.78 -10.82
N PRO A 43 -29.38 6.23 -11.15
CA PRO A 43 -29.57 7.58 -11.65
C PRO A 43 -29.20 8.61 -10.58
N VAL A 44 -28.78 9.81 -11.00
CA VAL A 44 -28.61 10.94 -10.09
C VAL A 44 -29.98 11.28 -9.46
N PRO A 45 -30.07 11.38 -8.12
CA PRO A 45 -31.30 11.78 -7.44
C PRO A 45 -31.81 13.15 -7.91
N ASP A 46 -33.11 13.38 -7.90
CA ASP A 46 -33.69 14.67 -8.29
C ASP A 46 -33.30 15.80 -7.31
N GLU A 47 -33.34 17.05 -7.78
CA GLU A 47 -32.90 18.22 -7.01
C GLU A 47 -33.65 18.39 -5.68
N VAL A 48 -34.94 18.04 -5.62
CA VAL A 48 -35.75 18.16 -4.39
C VAL A 48 -35.29 17.15 -3.36
N SER A 49 -35.08 15.90 -3.77
CA SER A 49 -34.52 14.85 -2.93
C SER A 49 -33.11 15.21 -2.44
N GLN A 50 -32.27 15.78 -3.31
CA GLN A 50 -30.94 16.26 -2.93
C GLN A 50 -31.02 17.39 -1.90
N ALA A 51 -31.85 18.42 -2.11
CA ALA A 51 -31.98 19.53 -1.18
C ALA A 51 -32.47 19.09 0.21
N ARG A 52 -33.38 18.11 0.26
CA ARG A 52 -33.84 17.52 1.53
C ARG A 52 -32.71 16.75 2.21
N ALA A 53 -31.97 15.93 1.48
CA ALA A 53 -30.82 15.19 1.99
C ALA A 53 -29.72 16.13 2.51
N GLU A 54 -29.43 17.20 1.77
CA GLU A 54 -28.43 18.21 2.15
C GLU A 54 -28.79 18.93 3.43
N LYS A 55 -30.07 19.31 3.60
CA LYS A 55 -30.56 19.90 4.83
C LYS A 55 -30.33 18.96 6.02
N THR A 56 -30.76 17.70 5.90
CA THR A 56 -30.55 16.68 6.95
C THR A 56 -29.07 16.47 7.26
N LEU A 57 -28.22 16.42 6.23
CA LEU A 57 -26.78 16.25 6.39
C LEU A 57 -26.16 17.42 7.16
N LYS A 58 -26.49 18.66 6.79
CA LYS A 58 -26.00 19.88 7.46
C LYS A 58 -26.51 20.01 8.90
N GLU A 59 -27.74 19.58 9.18
CA GLU A 59 -28.26 19.50 10.55
C GLU A 59 -27.50 18.44 11.37
N THR A 60 -27.23 17.27 10.79
CA THR A 60 -26.51 16.16 11.45
C THR A 60 -25.05 16.53 11.77
N TYR A 61 -24.38 17.23 10.86
CA TYR A 61 -22.97 17.61 10.96
C TYR A 61 -22.77 19.09 11.28
N GLN A 62 -23.75 19.74 11.92
CA GLN A 62 -23.76 21.18 12.18
C GLN A 62 -22.46 21.67 12.85
N THR A 63 -21.96 20.91 13.83
CA THR A 63 -20.72 21.23 14.55
C THR A 63 -19.49 21.14 13.64
N ASP A 64 -19.41 20.13 12.76
CA ASP A 64 -18.29 20.01 11.82
C ASP A 64 -18.31 21.14 10.78
N TYR A 65 -19.50 21.51 10.28
CA TYR A 65 -19.68 22.62 9.32
C TYR A 65 -19.38 24.01 9.90
N ALA A 66 -19.31 24.16 11.23
CA ALA A 66 -18.93 25.42 11.87
C ALA A 66 -17.45 25.77 11.64
N GLY A 67 -16.61 24.76 11.35
CA GLY A 67 -15.21 24.94 10.97
C GLY A 67 -15.08 25.60 9.59
N THR A 68 -14.35 26.71 9.51
CA THR A 68 -14.19 27.49 8.26
C THR A 68 -12.81 27.38 7.66
N LYS A 69 -11.83 26.84 8.38
CA LYS A 69 -10.44 26.72 7.90
C LYS A 69 -10.33 25.60 6.87
N PRO A 70 -9.36 25.67 5.94
CA PRO A 70 -9.09 24.57 5.00
C PRO A 70 -8.91 23.21 5.69
N GLU A 71 -8.27 23.19 6.86
CA GLU A 71 -8.04 21.98 7.65
C GLU A 71 -9.35 21.39 8.20
N ASP A 72 -10.28 22.23 8.65
CA ASP A 72 -11.60 21.79 9.12
C ASP A 72 -12.42 21.19 7.97
N LYS A 73 -12.39 21.84 6.80
CA LYS A 73 -13.09 21.38 5.59
C LYS A 73 -12.51 20.06 5.09
N LEU A 74 -11.19 19.90 5.13
CA LEU A 74 -10.52 18.64 4.80
C LEU A 74 -10.96 17.53 5.75
N ALA A 75 -11.00 17.79 7.07
CA ALA A 75 -11.48 16.82 8.06
C ALA A 75 -12.90 16.34 7.76
N LEU A 76 -13.81 17.26 7.42
CA LEU A 76 -15.18 16.91 7.09
C LEU A 76 -15.29 16.17 5.74
N ALA A 77 -14.54 16.58 4.71
CA ALA A 77 -14.48 15.88 3.43
C ALA A 77 -13.98 14.44 3.60
N ALA A 78 -12.89 14.25 4.35
CA ALA A 78 -12.31 12.96 4.68
C ALA A 78 -13.32 12.08 5.44
N LYS A 79 -14.03 12.65 6.42
CA LYS A 79 -15.09 11.98 7.18
C LYS A 79 -16.20 11.45 6.27
N PHE A 80 -16.64 12.24 5.29
CA PHE A 80 -17.66 11.81 4.33
C PHE A 80 -17.16 10.75 3.36
N LEU A 81 -15.85 10.71 3.06
CA LEU A 81 -15.27 9.69 2.18
C LEU A 81 -14.78 8.43 2.91
N GLN A 82 -15.07 8.28 4.20
CA GLN A 82 -14.77 7.03 4.89
C GLN A 82 -15.51 5.84 4.23
N PRO A 83 -14.85 4.70 3.99
CA PRO A 83 -15.49 3.48 3.49
C PRO A 83 -16.63 3.06 4.44
N GLY A 84 -17.66 2.39 3.95
CA GLY A 84 -18.80 1.89 4.74
C GLY A 84 -19.91 2.91 5.01
N ARG A 85 -19.77 4.15 4.50
CA ARG A 85 -20.85 5.16 4.47
C ARG A 85 -21.78 5.01 3.27
N GLU A 86 -21.57 3.99 2.43
CA GLU A 86 -22.43 3.71 1.29
C GLU A 86 -23.82 3.29 1.76
N ASN A 87 -24.85 4.05 1.38
CA ASN A 87 -26.24 3.72 1.72
C ASN A 87 -27.10 3.57 0.47
N ARG A 88 -27.26 2.32 0.01
CA ARG A 88 -28.13 2.00 -1.14
C ARG A 88 -29.61 2.16 -0.84
N ALA A 89 -30.02 2.15 0.44
CA ALA A 89 -31.41 2.34 0.82
C ALA A 89 -31.84 3.81 0.76
N ASP A 90 -30.89 4.74 0.84
CA ASP A 90 -31.10 6.18 0.62
C ASP A 90 -30.07 6.76 -0.35
N PRO A 91 -30.29 6.55 -1.67
CA PRO A 91 -29.38 7.06 -2.71
C PRO A 91 -29.22 8.59 -2.71
N ALA A 92 -30.24 9.34 -2.25
CA ALA A 92 -30.20 10.80 -2.20
C ALA A 92 -29.23 11.29 -1.12
N ALA A 93 -29.35 10.75 0.11
CA ALA A 93 -28.41 11.05 1.18
C ALA A 93 -26.98 10.68 0.82
N TRP A 94 -26.79 9.52 0.19
CA TRP A 94 -25.48 9.05 -0.20
C TRP A 94 -24.83 9.90 -1.31
N TYR A 95 -25.59 10.23 -2.36
CA TYR A 95 -25.10 11.10 -3.44
C TYR A 95 -24.68 12.47 -2.89
N VAL A 96 -25.53 13.08 -2.05
CA VAL A 96 -25.24 14.39 -1.46
C VAL A 96 -24.01 14.33 -0.56
N LEU A 97 -23.85 13.29 0.25
CA LEU A 97 -22.68 13.12 1.11
C LEU A 97 -21.37 13.07 0.32
N LEU A 98 -21.33 12.35 -0.81
CA LEU A 98 -20.16 12.31 -1.70
C LEU A 98 -19.95 13.64 -2.44
N ARG A 99 -21.03 14.29 -2.89
CA ARG A 99 -20.99 15.61 -3.55
C ARG A 99 -20.42 16.68 -2.60
N GLU A 100 -20.88 16.70 -1.35
CA GLU A 100 -20.38 17.60 -0.32
C GLU A 100 -18.91 17.31 0.00
N ALA A 101 -18.49 16.05 0.03
CA ALA A 101 -17.09 15.70 0.22
C ALA A 101 -16.19 16.27 -0.89
N ARG A 102 -16.62 16.15 -2.16
CA ARG A 102 -15.94 16.78 -3.30
C ARG A 102 -15.82 18.29 -3.09
N ASP A 103 -16.93 18.96 -2.78
CA ASP A 103 -16.98 20.42 -2.69
C ASP A 103 -16.15 20.95 -1.52
N LEU A 104 -16.17 20.26 -0.38
CA LEU A 104 -15.31 20.57 0.77
C LEU A 104 -13.83 20.33 0.45
N ALA A 105 -13.49 19.26 -0.25
CA ALA A 105 -12.11 18.99 -0.69
C ALA A 105 -11.60 20.06 -1.66
N VAL A 106 -12.43 20.50 -2.61
CA VAL A 106 -12.13 21.62 -3.52
C VAL A 106 -11.86 22.90 -2.72
N GLN A 107 -12.75 23.23 -1.78
CA GLN A 107 -12.61 24.41 -0.91
C GLN A 107 -11.38 24.33 0.01
N ALA A 108 -10.95 23.14 0.40
CA ALA A 108 -9.74 22.91 1.17
C ALA A 108 -8.45 22.93 0.30
N GLY A 109 -8.58 23.01 -1.02
CA GLY A 109 -7.45 22.96 -1.94
C GLY A 109 -6.81 21.58 -2.06
N ARG A 110 -7.62 20.50 -1.96
CA ARG A 110 -7.19 19.10 -1.87
C ARG A 110 -7.61 18.33 -3.14
N PRO A 111 -6.82 18.43 -4.23
CA PRO A 111 -7.19 17.90 -5.54
C PRO A 111 -7.34 16.37 -5.57
N ARG A 112 -6.54 15.61 -4.82
CA ARG A 112 -6.62 14.14 -4.87
C ARG A 112 -7.91 13.65 -4.23
N LEU A 113 -8.26 14.20 -3.07
CA LEU A 113 -9.50 13.88 -2.35
C LEU A 113 -10.75 14.29 -3.15
N ALA A 114 -10.71 15.45 -3.82
CA ALA A 114 -11.81 15.91 -4.67
C ALA A 114 -12.05 14.96 -5.85
N LEU A 115 -10.98 14.53 -6.54
CA LEU A 115 -11.08 13.56 -7.64
C LEU A 115 -11.51 12.19 -7.14
N GLU A 116 -11.09 11.76 -5.96
CA GLU A 116 -11.56 10.50 -5.38
C GLU A 116 -13.04 10.54 -5.06
N ALA A 117 -13.55 11.64 -4.50
CA ALA A 117 -14.97 11.82 -4.29
C ALA A 117 -15.75 11.66 -5.61
N ILE A 118 -15.25 12.25 -6.70
CA ILE A 118 -15.87 12.12 -8.03
C ILE A 118 -15.85 10.68 -8.53
N ARG A 119 -14.73 9.94 -8.36
CA ARG A 119 -14.66 8.52 -8.71
C ARG A 119 -15.63 7.67 -7.94
N GLU A 120 -15.82 7.96 -6.66
CA GLU A 120 -16.81 7.27 -5.84
C GLU A 120 -18.24 7.61 -6.27
N ILE A 121 -18.53 8.85 -6.63
CA ILE A 121 -19.82 9.16 -7.25
C ILE A 121 -19.96 8.38 -8.55
N ASP A 122 -18.93 8.33 -9.41
CA ASP A 122 -19.00 7.66 -10.72
C ASP A 122 -19.21 6.15 -10.56
N LYS A 123 -18.57 5.52 -9.58
CA LYS A 123 -18.72 4.10 -9.28
C LYS A 123 -20.16 3.69 -9.02
N TRP A 124 -20.99 4.61 -8.48
CA TRP A 124 -22.33 4.31 -8.01
C TRP A 124 -23.45 5.03 -8.75
N PHE A 125 -23.18 6.17 -9.39
CA PHE A 125 -24.18 7.02 -10.02
C PHE A 125 -23.83 7.31 -11.48
N LEU A 126 -24.86 7.46 -12.31
CA LEU A 126 -24.75 7.83 -13.73
C LEU A 126 -24.47 9.33 -13.86
N ILE A 127 -23.19 9.70 -13.86
CA ILE A 127 -22.74 11.08 -13.95
C ILE A 127 -21.81 11.30 -15.15
N ASP A 128 -21.64 12.57 -15.53
CA ASP A 128 -20.51 12.98 -16.38
C ASP A 128 -19.29 13.25 -15.50
N ALA A 129 -18.53 12.18 -15.24
CA ALA A 129 -17.35 12.25 -14.39
C ALA A 129 -16.28 13.19 -14.97
N TRP A 130 -16.09 13.16 -16.29
CA TRP A 130 -15.10 13.98 -16.99
C TRP A 130 -15.30 15.47 -16.74
N THR A 131 -16.53 15.94 -16.99
CA THR A 131 -16.89 17.35 -16.80
C THR A 131 -16.74 17.76 -15.34
N MET A 132 -17.09 16.89 -14.39
CA MET A 132 -16.92 17.18 -12.98
C MET A 132 -15.46 17.23 -12.54
N GLU A 133 -14.61 16.32 -13.01
CA GLU A 133 -13.17 16.31 -12.71
C GLU A 133 -12.50 17.58 -13.25
N MET A 134 -12.81 17.96 -14.50
CA MET A 134 -12.31 19.19 -15.11
C MET A 134 -12.78 20.43 -14.32
N THR A 135 -14.07 20.50 -13.97
CA THR A 135 -14.62 21.63 -13.19
C THR A 135 -13.94 21.77 -11.82
N ALA A 136 -13.73 20.65 -11.13
CA ALA A 136 -13.05 20.63 -9.84
C ALA A 136 -11.59 21.12 -9.98
N MET A 137 -10.85 20.60 -10.95
CA MET A 137 -9.45 20.99 -11.19
C MET A 137 -9.31 22.46 -11.59
N THR A 138 -10.23 22.97 -12.41
CA THR A 138 -10.27 24.39 -12.79
C THR A 138 -10.51 25.29 -11.57
N THR A 139 -11.48 24.94 -10.73
CA THR A 139 -11.76 25.67 -9.49
C THR A 139 -10.55 25.66 -8.56
N LEU A 140 -9.92 24.49 -8.38
CA LEU A 140 -8.71 24.32 -7.58
C LEU A 140 -7.55 25.16 -8.12
N GLY A 141 -7.33 25.18 -9.44
CA GLY A 141 -6.30 26.01 -10.08
C GLY A 141 -6.49 27.51 -9.81
N GLN A 142 -7.74 27.98 -9.83
CA GLN A 142 -8.06 29.38 -9.55
C GLN A 142 -7.81 29.74 -8.07
N SER A 143 -8.25 28.87 -7.15
CA SER A 143 -8.18 29.11 -5.70
C SER A 143 -6.90 28.59 -5.03
N VAL A 144 -5.94 28.05 -5.78
CA VAL A 144 -4.75 27.38 -5.21
C VAL A 144 -3.95 28.32 -4.32
N SER A 145 -3.58 27.85 -3.14
CA SER A 145 -2.65 28.51 -2.22
C SER A 145 -1.23 28.01 -2.44
N ASP A 146 -0.26 28.74 -1.90
CA ASP A 146 1.15 28.40 -1.95
C ASP A 146 1.45 27.01 -1.34
N LYS A 147 0.78 26.66 -0.24
CA LYS A 147 0.91 25.36 0.45
C LYS A 147 0.50 24.16 -0.42
N ASN A 148 -0.47 24.33 -1.32
CA ASN A 148 -1.04 23.23 -2.10
C ASN A 148 -0.64 23.26 -3.58
N ALA A 149 0.09 24.31 -4.00
CA ALA A 149 0.49 24.55 -5.38
C ALA A 149 1.18 23.34 -6.03
N ARG A 150 2.19 22.76 -5.38
CA ARG A 150 2.92 21.60 -5.92
C ARG A 150 2.03 20.37 -6.13
N VAL A 151 1.06 20.15 -5.24
CA VAL A 151 0.11 19.02 -5.33
C VAL A 151 -0.83 19.22 -6.51
N VAL A 152 -1.38 20.43 -6.69
CA VAL A 152 -2.25 20.76 -7.83
C VAL A 152 -1.51 20.56 -9.15
N VAL A 153 -0.25 20.99 -9.27
CA VAL A 153 0.58 20.72 -10.45
C VAL A 153 0.72 19.22 -10.69
N SER A 154 1.11 18.47 -9.66
CA SER A 154 1.32 17.02 -9.76
C SER A 154 0.07 16.29 -10.25
N VAL A 155 -1.11 16.65 -9.74
CA VAL A 155 -2.39 16.05 -10.14
C VAL A 155 -2.79 16.44 -11.55
N ALA A 156 -2.65 17.73 -11.91
CA ALA A 156 -2.97 18.23 -13.24
C ALA A 156 -2.11 17.57 -14.33
N LEU A 157 -0.85 17.25 -14.03
CA LEU A 157 0.07 16.56 -14.95
C LEU A 157 -0.03 15.03 -14.91
N GLY A 158 -0.94 14.47 -14.10
CA GLY A 158 -1.06 13.04 -13.85
C GLY A 158 -2.10 12.36 -14.73
N LYS A 159 -2.79 11.37 -14.12
CA LYS A 159 -3.74 10.48 -14.79
C LYS A 159 -4.82 11.19 -15.60
N LEU A 160 -5.33 12.33 -15.11
CA LEU A 160 -6.40 13.06 -15.80
C LEU A 160 -5.93 13.65 -17.14
N LEU A 161 -4.71 14.19 -17.19
CA LEU A 161 -4.08 14.63 -18.43
C LEU A 161 -3.84 13.44 -19.36
N ASP A 162 -3.40 12.31 -18.82
CA ASP A 162 -3.23 11.09 -19.60
C ASP A 162 -4.54 10.59 -20.21
N GLN A 163 -5.63 10.63 -19.46
CA GLN A 163 -6.97 10.30 -19.96
C GLN A 163 -7.44 11.29 -21.02
N ALA A 164 -7.14 12.59 -20.87
CA ALA A 164 -7.46 13.61 -21.87
C ALA A 164 -6.80 13.27 -23.21
N MET A 165 -5.51 12.93 -23.18
CA MET A 165 -4.75 12.58 -24.37
C MET A 165 -5.24 11.27 -25.00
N THR A 166 -5.55 10.23 -24.20
CA THR A 166 -6.11 8.97 -24.75
C THR A 166 -7.49 9.18 -25.35
N GLY A 167 -8.31 10.00 -24.72
CA GLY A 167 -9.69 10.30 -25.13
C GLY A 167 -9.80 11.31 -26.26
N GLU A 168 -8.68 11.73 -26.86
CA GLU A 168 -8.66 12.75 -27.92
C GLU A 168 -9.17 14.14 -27.45
N HIS A 169 -9.18 14.41 -26.14
CA HIS A 169 -9.64 15.65 -25.52
C HIS A 169 -8.50 16.66 -25.34
N TYR A 170 -7.85 17.05 -26.45
CA TYR A 170 -6.67 17.93 -26.42
C TYR A 170 -6.95 19.35 -25.87
N SER A 171 -8.19 19.84 -25.97
CA SER A 171 -8.62 21.07 -25.31
C SER A 171 -8.54 20.97 -23.79
N SER A 172 -9.08 19.89 -23.21
CA SER A 172 -8.99 19.60 -21.78
C SER A 172 -7.55 19.33 -21.34
N ALA A 173 -6.73 18.69 -22.18
CA ALA A 173 -5.30 18.50 -21.92
C ALA A 173 -4.57 19.86 -21.77
N LYS A 174 -4.84 20.81 -22.66
CA LYS A 174 -4.30 22.18 -22.58
C LYS A 174 -4.80 22.94 -21.35
N GLU A 175 -6.07 22.78 -20.99
CA GLU A 175 -6.64 23.38 -19.78
C GLU A 175 -5.93 22.88 -18.51
N LEU A 176 -5.69 21.57 -18.40
CA LEU A 176 -4.92 20.99 -17.29
C LEU A 176 -3.47 21.49 -17.24
N LEU A 177 -2.81 21.63 -18.39
CA LEU A 177 -1.48 22.25 -18.47
C LEU A 177 -1.49 23.71 -18.01
N GLY A 178 -2.54 24.47 -18.36
CA GLY A 178 -2.73 25.84 -17.89
C GLY A 178 -2.96 25.93 -16.37
N ILE A 179 -3.72 24.99 -15.80
CA ILE A 179 -3.89 24.84 -14.35
C ILE A 179 -2.54 24.56 -13.69
N ALA A 180 -1.73 23.68 -14.27
CA ALA A 180 -0.39 23.37 -13.78
C ALA A 180 0.52 24.62 -13.80
N ASP A 181 0.52 25.42 -14.87
CA ASP A 181 1.28 26.68 -14.90
C ASP A 181 0.84 27.65 -13.80
N ALA A 182 -0.48 27.86 -13.68
CA ALA A 182 -1.04 28.80 -12.72
C ALA A 182 -0.71 28.39 -11.28
N ALA A 183 -0.76 27.09 -10.97
CA ALA A 183 -0.36 26.57 -9.67
C ALA A 183 1.15 26.68 -9.46
N ALA A 184 1.98 26.33 -10.44
CA ALA A 184 3.44 26.43 -10.34
C ALA A 184 3.90 27.87 -10.06
N ALA A 185 3.22 28.87 -10.63
CA ALA A 185 3.49 30.29 -10.37
C ALA A 185 3.27 30.70 -8.90
N LYS A 186 2.44 29.96 -8.13
CA LYS A 186 2.18 30.24 -6.71
C LYS A 186 3.08 29.45 -5.75
N VAL A 187 3.96 28.59 -6.24
CA VAL A 187 4.89 27.82 -5.39
C VAL A 187 5.88 28.75 -4.69
N VAL A 188 6.01 28.63 -3.35
CA VAL A 188 7.02 29.36 -2.59
C VAL A 188 8.40 28.86 -2.96
N LYS A 189 9.25 29.77 -3.44
CA LYS A 189 10.66 29.48 -3.74
C LYS A 189 11.47 29.56 -2.45
N ASP A 190 12.03 28.43 -2.03
CA ASP A 190 12.96 28.37 -0.91
C ASP A 190 14.21 27.55 -1.32
N LYS A 191 15.34 27.77 -0.61
CA LYS A 191 16.61 27.11 -0.96
C LYS A 191 16.61 25.59 -0.78
N LYS A 192 15.73 25.05 0.06
CA LYS A 192 15.65 23.60 0.34
C LYS A 192 14.85 22.88 -0.74
N SER A 193 13.89 23.56 -1.36
CA SER A 193 12.99 23.03 -2.39
C SER A 193 13.41 23.37 -3.83
N ALA A 194 14.52 24.09 -4.02
CA ALA A 194 14.93 24.62 -5.32
C ALA A 194 15.08 23.56 -6.43
N GLU A 195 15.63 22.39 -6.09
CA GLU A 195 15.77 21.29 -7.04
C GLU A 195 14.41 20.67 -7.40
N VAL A 196 13.52 20.51 -6.43
CA VAL A 196 12.14 20.03 -6.65
C VAL A 196 11.37 20.99 -7.56
N ASP A 197 11.50 22.30 -7.34
CA ASP A 197 10.82 23.32 -8.12
C ASP A 197 11.36 23.39 -9.57
N LYS A 198 12.66 23.16 -9.75
CA LYS A 198 13.29 23.03 -11.07
C LYS A 198 12.74 21.82 -11.82
N GLN A 199 12.73 20.64 -11.19
CA GLN A 199 12.19 19.41 -11.76
C GLN A 199 10.70 19.54 -12.11
N LEU A 200 9.93 20.23 -11.26
CA LEU A 200 8.51 20.51 -11.52
C LEU A 200 8.33 21.33 -12.80
N THR A 201 9.14 22.37 -12.99
CA THR A 201 9.10 23.25 -14.16
C THR A 201 9.51 22.51 -15.43
N GLU A 202 10.58 21.70 -15.36
CA GLU A 202 11.02 20.85 -16.47
C GLU A 202 9.94 19.83 -16.86
N ARG A 203 9.25 19.24 -15.87
CA ARG A 203 8.15 18.31 -16.10
C ARG A 203 6.96 18.99 -16.78
N ILE A 204 6.58 20.20 -16.38
CA ILE A 204 5.53 20.97 -17.07
C ILE A 204 5.92 21.19 -18.54
N ALA A 205 7.16 21.63 -18.80
CA ALA A 205 7.64 21.87 -20.16
C ALA A 205 7.63 20.60 -21.01
N ALA A 206 8.10 19.48 -20.47
CA ALA A 206 8.08 18.19 -21.16
C ALA A 206 6.65 17.75 -21.51
N ARG A 207 5.70 17.88 -20.57
CA ARG A 207 4.29 17.51 -20.80
C ARG A 207 3.58 18.42 -21.79
N LYS A 208 3.92 19.72 -21.82
CA LYS A 208 3.43 20.64 -22.85
C LYS A 208 3.90 20.23 -24.24
N GLN A 209 5.18 19.91 -24.36
CA GLN A 209 5.74 19.46 -25.64
C GLN A 209 5.06 18.17 -26.10
N GLU A 210 4.89 17.21 -25.20
CA GLU A 210 4.17 15.96 -25.51
C GLU A 210 2.74 16.21 -26.00
N VAL A 211 1.94 17.03 -25.30
CA VAL A 211 0.57 17.34 -25.73
C VAL A 211 0.56 18.03 -27.10
N ALA A 212 1.49 18.95 -27.35
CA ALA A 212 1.60 19.65 -28.63
C ALA A 212 1.96 18.69 -29.79
N ASP A 213 2.90 17.78 -29.57
CA ASP A 213 3.28 16.77 -30.55
C ASP A 213 2.11 15.82 -30.84
N LEU A 214 1.41 15.37 -29.80
CA LEU A 214 0.24 14.48 -29.94
C LEU A 214 -0.96 15.15 -30.62
N GLU A 215 -1.22 16.42 -30.34
CA GLU A 215 -2.29 17.17 -31.02
C GLU A 215 -1.99 17.34 -32.52
N LYS A 216 -0.72 17.62 -32.84
CA LYS A 216 -0.26 17.69 -34.23
C LYS A 216 -0.44 16.34 -34.95
N ASP A 217 -0.03 15.25 -34.31
CA ASP A 217 -0.20 13.90 -34.86
C ASP A 217 -1.69 13.55 -35.01
N TYR A 218 -2.54 13.96 -34.06
CA TYR A 218 -3.98 13.76 -34.13
C TYR A 218 -4.64 14.52 -35.28
N GLN A 219 -4.18 15.71 -35.62
CA GLN A 219 -4.69 16.42 -36.79
C GLN A 219 -4.43 15.62 -38.08
N ALA A 220 -3.25 15.02 -38.22
CA ALA A 220 -2.95 14.15 -39.35
C ALA A 220 -3.85 12.89 -39.39
N VAL A 221 -4.28 12.40 -38.21
CA VAL A 221 -5.24 11.29 -38.09
C VAL A 221 -6.64 11.71 -38.52
N GLN A 222 -7.08 12.91 -38.17
CA GLN A 222 -8.37 13.46 -38.61
C GLN A 222 -8.43 13.63 -40.13
N ASP A 223 -7.35 14.14 -40.71
CA ASP A 223 -7.22 14.27 -42.16
C ASP A 223 -7.24 12.87 -42.84
N ALA A 224 -6.57 11.89 -42.24
CA ALA A 224 -6.60 10.50 -42.71
C ALA A 224 -8.00 9.87 -42.61
N ARG A 225 -8.73 10.07 -41.51
CA ARG A 225 -10.13 9.60 -41.35
C ARG A 225 -11.01 10.17 -42.47
N THR A 226 -10.99 11.49 -42.65
CA THR A 226 -11.76 12.18 -43.68
C THR A 226 -11.41 11.67 -45.09
N LYS A 227 -10.13 11.42 -45.35
CA LYS A 227 -9.68 10.88 -46.64
C LYS A 227 -10.19 9.46 -46.86
N LEU A 228 -10.15 8.61 -45.85
CA LEU A 228 -10.63 7.22 -45.92
C LEU A 228 -12.14 7.11 -46.11
N ASP A 229 -12.93 8.10 -45.68
CA ASP A 229 -14.38 8.16 -45.97
C ASP A 229 -14.65 8.21 -47.49
N SER A 230 -13.79 8.90 -48.24
CA SER A 230 -13.89 9.02 -49.71
C SER A 230 -13.04 8.00 -50.48
N THR A 231 -11.90 7.59 -49.93
CA THR A 231 -10.91 6.70 -50.57
C THR A 231 -10.43 5.65 -49.56
N PRO A 232 -11.22 4.57 -49.32
CA PRO A 232 -10.95 3.61 -48.25
C PRO A 232 -9.65 2.82 -48.38
N ASP A 233 -9.07 2.74 -49.59
CA ASP A 233 -7.84 1.99 -49.87
C ASP A 233 -6.61 2.90 -50.06
N ASP A 234 -6.68 4.18 -49.67
CA ASP A 234 -5.52 5.08 -49.72
C ASP A 234 -4.41 4.56 -48.81
N PRO A 235 -3.23 4.19 -49.34
CA PRO A 235 -2.20 3.51 -48.53
C PRO A 235 -1.62 4.39 -47.42
N GLN A 236 -1.49 5.70 -47.66
CA GLN A 236 -0.91 6.61 -46.68
C GLN A 236 -1.90 6.91 -45.54
N ALA A 237 -3.18 7.14 -45.85
CA ALA A 237 -4.20 7.37 -44.83
C ALA A 237 -4.44 6.12 -43.97
N ASN A 238 -4.43 4.93 -44.59
CA ASN A 238 -4.50 3.65 -43.87
C ASN A 238 -3.29 3.45 -42.93
N LEU A 239 -2.08 3.81 -43.37
CA LEU A 239 -0.89 3.76 -42.54
C LEU A 239 -1.00 4.71 -41.33
N THR A 240 -1.39 5.97 -41.56
CA THR A 240 -1.51 6.98 -40.52
C THR A 240 -2.56 6.59 -39.46
N LEU A 241 -3.79 6.27 -39.89
CA LEU A 241 -4.86 5.88 -38.96
C LEU A 241 -4.57 4.53 -38.29
N GLY A 242 -4.02 3.56 -39.02
CA GLY A 242 -3.66 2.26 -38.48
C GLY A 242 -2.57 2.33 -37.40
N LYS A 243 -1.51 3.13 -37.63
CA LYS A 243 -0.46 3.36 -36.61
C LYS A 243 -1.06 4.04 -35.38
N TYR A 244 -1.91 5.03 -35.56
CA TYR A 244 -2.56 5.71 -34.45
C TYR A 244 -3.43 4.76 -33.61
N LEU A 245 -4.27 3.95 -34.24
CA LEU A 245 -5.14 3.01 -33.51
C LEU A 245 -4.34 1.93 -32.79
N CYS A 246 -3.35 1.31 -33.44
CA CYS A 246 -2.55 0.25 -32.84
C CYS A 246 -1.53 0.77 -31.82
N PHE A 247 -0.69 1.72 -32.23
CA PHE A 247 0.48 2.12 -31.46
C PHE A 247 0.12 3.17 -30.41
N PHE A 248 -0.83 4.06 -30.69
CA PHE A 248 -1.18 5.13 -29.77
C PHE A 248 -2.41 4.82 -28.90
N GLN A 249 -3.47 4.23 -29.46
CA GLN A 249 -4.69 3.88 -28.72
C GLN A 249 -4.76 2.44 -28.21
N GLY A 250 -3.85 1.56 -28.66
CA GLY A 250 -3.89 0.13 -28.32
C GLY A 250 -5.09 -0.63 -28.89
N LYS A 251 -5.82 -0.07 -29.86
CA LYS A 251 -6.99 -0.67 -30.53
C LYS A 251 -6.55 -1.52 -31.72
N TRP A 252 -5.88 -2.63 -31.42
CA TRP A 252 -5.28 -3.51 -32.42
C TRP A 252 -6.29 -4.09 -33.41
N GLU A 253 -7.48 -4.44 -32.95
CA GLU A 253 -8.53 -5.05 -33.77
C GLU A 253 -9.06 -4.08 -34.84
N GLU A 254 -9.10 -2.79 -34.54
CA GLU A 254 -9.51 -1.74 -35.49
C GLU A 254 -8.35 -1.26 -36.37
N GLY A 255 -7.13 -1.19 -35.81
CA GLY A 255 -5.97 -0.65 -36.50
C GLY A 255 -5.26 -1.64 -37.44
N LEU A 256 -5.21 -2.93 -37.10
CA LEU A 256 -4.51 -3.94 -37.90
C LEU A 256 -5.05 -4.06 -39.35
N PRO A 257 -6.38 -4.05 -39.61
CA PRO A 257 -6.91 -4.04 -40.97
C PRO A 257 -6.44 -2.85 -41.81
N LEU A 258 -6.25 -1.69 -41.18
CA LEU A 258 -5.74 -0.49 -41.84
C LEU A 258 -4.24 -0.61 -42.10
N LEU A 259 -3.46 -1.07 -41.12
CA LEU A 259 -2.03 -1.32 -41.30
C LEU A 259 -1.77 -2.33 -42.43
N ALA A 260 -2.61 -3.35 -42.58
CA ALA A 260 -2.54 -4.32 -43.68
C ALA A 260 -2.82 -3.73 -45.08
N LYS A 261 -3.35 -2.51 -45.15
CA LYS A 261 -3.53 -1.70 -46.37
C LYS A 261 -2.53 -0.53 -46.46
N GLY A 262 -1.67 -0.36 -45.47
CA GLY A 262 -0.80 0.81 -45.33
C GLY A 262 0.30 0.93 -46.38
N ALA A 263 0.94 2.09 -46.48
CA ALA A 263 2.04 2.35 -47.41
C ALA A 263 3.38 1.68 -47.01
N ASP A 264 3.56 1.29 -45.75
CA ASP A 264 4.77 0.64 -45.24
C ASP A 264 4.70 -0.88 -45.42
N ASP A 265 5.55 -1.45 -46.28
CA ASP A 265 5.50 -2.87 -46.63
C ASP A 265 5.87 -3.81 -45.48
N HIS A 266 6.80 -3.42 -44.61
CA HIS A 266 7.17 -4.25 -43.46
C HIS A 266 6.02 -4.35 -42.46
N LEU A 267 5.44 -3.20 -42.13
CA LEU A 267 4.33 -3.09 -41.20
C LEU A 267 3.05 -3.73 -41.77
N LYS A 268 2.83 -3.60 -43.08
CA LYS A 268 1.74 -4.25 -43.81
C LYS A 268 1.80 -5.76 -43.69
N GLU A 269 2.97 -6.35 -43.94
CA GLU A 269 3.13 -7.81 -43.85
C GLU A 269 3.06 -8.31 -42.40
N LEU A 270 3.61 -7.56 -41.43
CA LEU A 270 3.48 -7.89 -40.01
C LEU A 270 2.02 -7.84 -39.54
N ALA A 271 1.26 -6.81 -39.94
CA ALA A 271 -0.16 -6.68 -39.60
C ALA A 271 -1.00 -7.81 -40.20
N LYS A 272 -0.73 -8.23 -41.45
CA LYS A 272 -1.39 -9.40 -42.07
C LYS A 272 -1.14 -10.70 -41.29
N LYS A 273 0.11 -10.91 -40.83
CA LYS A 273 0.47 -12.09 -40.02
C LYS A 273 -0.26 -12.09 -38.67
N ASP A 274 -0.36 -10.93 -38.02
CA ASP A 274 -1.12 -10.79 -36.78
C ASP A 274 -2.63 -11.07 -37.00
N LEU A 275 -3.23 -10.45 -38.02
CA LEU A 275 -4.64 -10.64 -38.40
C LEU A 275 -5.01 -12.09 -38.73
N ALA A 276 -4.06 -12.87 -39.27
CA ALA A 276 -4.26 -14.29 -39.54
C ALA A 276 -4.45 -15.14 -38.26
N GLN A 277 -4.20 -14.56 -37.09
CA GLN A 277 -4.29 -15.19 -35.78
C GLN A 277 -3.57 -16.54 -35.71
N PRO A 278 -2.23 -16.56 -35.87
CA PRO A 278 -1.43 -17.78 -35.96
C PRO A 278 -1.69 -18.69 -34.75
N LYS A 279 -1.70 -20.01 -35.00
CA LYS A 279 -2.03 -21.01 -33.97
C LYS A 279 -0.80 -21.66 -33.36
N GLU A 280 0.25 -21.82 -34.17
CA GLU A 280 1.53 -22.43 -33.80
C GLU A 280 2.38 -21.49 -32.92
N ALA A 281 3.08 -22.06 -31.95
CA ALA A 281 3.88 -21.31 -30.99
C ALA A 281 5.01 -20.50 -31.66
N ALA A 282 5.66 -21.08 -32.68
CA ALA A 282 6.73 -20.43 -33.42
C ALA A 282 6.24 -19.19 -34.19
N ASP A 283 5.07 -19.28 -34.83
CA ASP A 283 4.48 -18.18 -35.58
C ASP A 283 3.98 -17.07 -34.66
N GLN A 284 3.40 -17.43 -33.50
CA GLN A 284 3.02 -16.46 -32.46
C GLN A 284 4.24 -15.72 -31.91
N ALA A 285 5.34 -16.44 -31.63
CA ALA A 285 6.60 -15.85 -31.19
C ALA A 285 7.25 -14.95 -32.25
N ALA A 286 7.11 -15.29 -33.53
CA ALA A 286 7.59 -14.46 -34.64
C ALA A 286 6.78 -13.16 -34.77
N VAL A 287 5.46 -13.21 -34.61
CA VAL A 287 4.62 -11.99 -34.57
C VAL A 287 4.98 -11.14 -33.35
N ALA A 288 5.16 -11.74 -32.17
CA ALA A 288 5.59 -11.05 -30.97
C ALA A 288 6.92 -10.28 -31.18
N SER A 289 7.93 -10.99 -31.69
CA SER A 289 9.25 -10.42 -31.98
C SER A 289 9.18 -9.32 -33.03
N GLY A 290 8.34 -9.48 -34.05
CA GLY A 290 8.12 -8.47 -35.10
C GLY A 290 7.60 -7.14 -34.54
N TRP A 291 6.63 -7.19 -33.63
CA TRP A 291 6.13 -5.97 -32.97
C TRP A 291 7.18 -5.34 -32.05
N LEU A 292 7.94 -6.15 -31.32
CA LEU A 292 8.98 -5.66 -30.42
C LEU A 292 10.16 -5.00 -31.16
N ALA A 293 10.48 -5.46 -32.37
CA ALA A 293 11.53 -4.86 -33.19
C ALA A 293 11.24 -3.39 -33.58
N LEU A 294 9.97 -2.97 -33.55
CA LEU A 294 9.58 -1.58 -33.87
C LEU A 294 9.75 -0.63 -32.68
N VAL A 295 9.93 -1.15 -31.46
CA VAL A 295 9.93 -0.35 -30.23
C VAL A 295 11.03 0.71 -30.22
N GLU A 296 12.24 0.38 -30.68
CA GLU A 296 13.39 1.30 -30.66
C GLU A 296 13.20 2.52 -31.58
N GLY A 297 12.37 2.41 -32.61
CA GLY A 297 12.08 3.48 -33.56
C GLY A 297 10.96 4.43 -33.13
N GLU A 298 10.21 4.07 -32.08
CA GLU A 298 9.04 4.79 -31.61
C GLU A 298 9.32 5.51 -30.29
N LYS A 299 8.43 6.41 -29.86
CA LYS A 299 8.57 7.16 -28.59
C LYS A 299 7.28 7.17 -27.79
N GLY A 300 7.40 7.41 -26.48
CA GLY A 300 6.25 7.58 -25.59
C GLY A 300 5.32 6.37 -25.61
N ARG A 301 4.02 6.61 -25.76
CA ARG A 301 2.96 5.57 -25.72
C ARG A 301 3.05 4.53 -26.82
N ASN A 302 3.61 4.90 -27.97
CA ASN A 302 3.81 3.97 -29.09
C ASN A 302 4.69 2.78 -28.67
N GLN A 303 5.74 3.03 -27.87
CA GLN A 303 6.58 1.96 -27.34
C GLN A 303 5.82 1.04 -26.38
N VAL A 304 4.90 1.59 -25.58
CA VAL A 304 4.14 0.84 -24.58
C VAL A 304 3.21 -0.17 -25.26
N HIS A 305 2.38 0.29 -26.19
CA HIS A 305 1.42 -0.60 -26.84
C HIS A 305 2.10 -1.62 -27.77
N LEU A 306 3.24 -1.29 -28.39
CA LEU A 306 4.06 -2.26 -29.12
C LEU A 306 4.59 -3.37 -28.21
N LYS A 307 5.08 -3.02 -27.01
CA LYS A 307 5.51 -4.00 -25.99
C LYS A 307 4.35 -4.87 -25.51
N GLU A 308 3.19 -4.27 -25.23
CA GLU A 308 1.99 -5.00 -24.80
C GLU A 308 1.50 -5.99 -25.86
N ARG A 309 1.54 -5.63 -27.15
CA ARG A 309 1.19 -6.56 -28.23
C ARG A 309 2.20 -7.68 -28.40
N GLY A 310 3.49 -7.38 -28.24
CA GLY A 310 4.54 -8.39 -28.17
C GLY A 310 4.31 -9.38 -27.03
N LEU A 311 4.03 -8.86 -25.83
CA LEU A 311 3.70 -9.65 -24.65
C LEU A 311 2.49 -10.57 -24.90
N PHE A 312 1.38 -10.01 -25.40
CA PHE A 312 0.16 -10.75 -25.72
C PHE A 312 0.42 -12.00 -26.59
N TRP A 313 1.28 -11.86 -27.61
CA TRP A 313 1.60 -12.97 -28.50
C TRP A 313 2.55 -13.99 -27.89
N PHE A 314 3.54 -13.55 -27.10
CA PHE A 314 4.39 -14.47 -26.35
C PHE A 314 3.61 -15.26 -25.29
N GLU A 315 2.64 -14.64 -24.61
CA GLU A 315 1.78 -15.32 -23.63
C GLU A 315 0.88 -16.38 -24.28
N LYS A 316 0.45 -16.16 -25.53
CA LYS A 316 -0.27 -17.18 -26.30
C LYS A 316 0.64 -18.32 -26.76
N ALA A 317 1.91 -18.03 -27.02
CA ALA A 317 2.90 -18.98 -27.50
C ALA A 317 3.42 -19.90 -26.39
N GLU A 318 3.65 -19.37 -25.18
CA GLU A 318 4.31 -20.08 -24.07
C GLU A 318 3.68 -21.45 -23.72
N PRO A 319 2.34 -21.60 -23.59
CA PRO A 319 1.73 -22.88 -23.23
C PRO A 319 1.90 -23.97 -24.30
N LYS A 320 2.17 -23.57 -25.54
CA LYS A 320 2.28 -24.45 -26.72
C LYS A 320 3.74 -24.67 -27.15
N ALA A 321 4.68 -23.94 -26.54
CA ALA A 321 6.08 -24.02 -26.88
C ALA A 321 6.75 -25.20 -26.16
N GLU A 322 7.72 -25.81 -26.83
CA GLU A 322 8.54 -26.90 -26.29
C GLU A 322 10.03 -26.62 -26.48
N GLY A 323 10.87 -27.29 -25.69
CA GLY A 323 12.33 -27.22 -25.79
C GLY A 323 12.89 -25.80 -25.71
N LEU A 324 13.87 -25.50 -26.56
CA LEU A 324 14.57 -24.20 -26.60
C LEU A 324 13.63 -23.02 -26.86
N THR A 325 12.59 -23.22 -27.69
CA THR A 325 11.60 -22.19 -28.00
C THR A 325 10.85 -21.76 -26.75
N LYS A 326 10.49 -22.70 -25.87
CA LYS A 326 9.85 -22.38 -24.59
C LYS A 326 10.77 -21.55 -23.70
N THR A 327 12.04 -21.95 -23.58
CA THR A 327 13.04 -21.21 -22.79
C THR A 327 13.16 -19.76 -23.27
N LEU A 328 13.32 -19.56 -24.59
CA LEU A 328 13.45 -18.22 -25.16
C LEU A 328 12.20 -17.37 -24.95
N ILE A 329 10.99 -17.95 -25.11
CA ILE A 329 9.74 -17.23 -24.86
C ILE A 329 9.62 -16.86 -23.38
N THR A 330 9.90 -17.79 -22.47
CA THR A 330 9.85 -17.53 -21.02
C THR A 330 10.86 -16.46 -20.59
N ASP A 331 12.07 -16.45 -21.18
CA ASP A 331 13.07 -15.40 -20.91
C ASP A 331 12.61 -14.02 -21.44
N GLN A 332 12.02 -13.97 -22.64
CA GLN A 332 11.44 -12.75 -23.18
C GLN A 332 10.26 -12.24 -22.35
N LEU A 333 9.36 -13.13 -21.92
CA LEU A 333 8.26 -12.79 -21.01
C LEU A 333 8.79 -12.26 -19.68
N LYS A 334 9.88 -12.82 -19.15
CA LYS A 334 10.52 -12.33 -17.92
C LYS A 334 11.07 -10.92 -18.09
N GLN A 335 11.66 -10.59 -19.24
CA GLN A 335 12.13 -9.24 -19.55
C GLN A 335 10.98 -8.25 -19.76
N LEU A 336 9.92 -8.66 -20.47
CA LEU A 336 8.77 -7.79 -20.79
C LEU A 336 7.83 -7.56 -19.60
N ARG A 337 7.77 -8.50 -18.65
CA ARG A 337 7.00 -8.39 -17.40
C ARG A 337 7.71 -7.59 -16.31
N GLN A 338 8.94 -7.13 -16.54
CA GLN A 338 9.56 -6.19 -15.61
C GLN A 338 8.67 -4.93 -15.58
N PRO A 339 8.13 -4.56 -14.41
CA PRO A 339 7.27 -3.39 -14.33
C PRO A 339 8.05 -2.17 -14.82
N PRO A 340 7.38 -1.19 -15.47
CA PRO A 340 8.04 0.07 -15.79
C PRO A 340 8.72 0.63 -14.53
N PRO A 341 9.84 1.36 -14.68
CA PRO A 341 10.46 2.02 -13.53
C PRO A 341 9.36 2.81 -12.82
N PRO A 342 9.27 2.65 -11.49
CA PRO A 342 8.13 3.20 -10.79
C PRO A 342 8.04 4.68 -11.04
N ILE A 343 6.84 5.14 -11.40
CA ILE A 343 6.47 6.53 -11.15
C ILE A 343 6.86 6.77 -9.70
N PRO A 344 7.71 7.77 -9.38
CA PRO A 344 8.17 7.99 -8.03
C PRO A 344 6.96 7.94 -7.12
N PRO A 345 6.98 7.03 -6.14
CA PRO A 345 5.79 6.68 -5.40
C PRO A 345 5.23 7.96 -4.80
N ARG A 346 3.91 8.12 -4.88
CA ARG A 346 3.16 9.31 -4.43
C ARG A 346 3.58 9.76 -3.02
N LEU A 347 4.05 8.79 -2.23
CA LEU A 347 4.66 8.87 -0.91
C LEU A 347 5.90 7.97 -0.90
N MET A 348 6.90 8.27 -0.08
CA MET A 348 8.09 7.42 0.06
C MET A 348 7.67 6.00 0.52
N LEU A 349 7.98 4.96 -0.24
CA LEU A 349 7.59 3.58 0.09
C LEU A 349 8.20 3.16 1.44
N GLY A 350 7.48 2.35 2.21
CA GLY A 350 7.90 1.87 3.53
C GLY A 350 7.90 2.91 4.65
N SER A 351 7.56 4.16 4.34
CA SER A 351 7.55 5.29 5.27
C SER A 351 6.21 5.49 5.98
N PHE A 352 6.21 6.37 6.99
CA PHE A 352 5.02 6.85 7.69
C PHE A 352 4.31 8.03 6.99
N TYR A 353 4.67 8.39 5.75
CA TYR A 353 4.04 9.53 5.04
C TYR A 353 2.60 9.25 4.57
N GLY A 354 2.11 8.00 4.67
CA GLY A 354 0.70 7.65 4.44
C GLY A 354 -0.28 8.16 5.50
N ARG A 355 0.24 8.71 6.61
CA ARG A 355 -0.55 9.11 7.78
C ARG A 355 -1.09 10.54 7.71
N ASP A 356 -0.83 11.28 6.62
CA ASP A 356 -1.58 12.52 6.36
C ASP A 356 -3.06 12.19 6.14
N LEU A 357 -3.95 13.07 6.59
CA LEU A 357 -5.40 12.83 6.58
C LEU A 357 -5.95 12.53 5.16
N GLU A 358 -5.44 13.20 4.12
CA GLU A 358 -5.86 12.95 2.74
C GLU A 358 -5.40 11.57 2.27
N ASP A 359 -4.11 11.26 2.47
CA ASP A 359 -3.54 9.99 2.03
C ASP A 359 -4.06 8.80 2.85
N ARG A 360 -4.38 9.00 4.14
CA ARG A 360 -5.01 7.99 5.00
C ARG A 360 -6.35 7.51 4.43
N VAL A 361 -7.22 8.42 4.02
CA VAL A 361 -8.53 8.04 3.43
C VAL A 361 -8.34 7.24 2.14
N LEU A 362 -7.40 7.67 1.31
CA LEU A 362 -7.15 7.03 0.02
C LEU A 362 -6.57 5.63 0.20
N LEU A 363 -5.53 5.50 1.04
CA LEU A 363 -4.89 4.23 1.34
C LEU A 363 -5.83 3.26 2.04
N LEU A 364 -6.70 3.75 2.93
CA LEU A 364 -7.75 2.95 3.56
C LEU A 364 -8.72 2.38 2.51
N ARG A 365 -9.18 3.20 1.55
CA ARG A 365 -10.09 2.74 0.47
C ARG A 365 -9.39 1.74 -0.46
N GLU A 366 -8.17 2.02 -0.88
CA GLU A 366 -7.38 1.16 -1.76
C GLU A 366 -7.00 -0.17 -1.09
N GLY A 367 -6.57 -0.11 0.17
CA GLY A 367 -6.10 -1.25 0.95
C GLY A 367 -7.22 -2.14 1.49
N GLY A 368 -8.48 -1.69 1.44
CA GLY A 368 -9.65 -2.44 1.87
C GLY A 368 -10.00 -2.29 3.34
N GLY A 369 -9.73 -1.14 3.95
CA GLY A 369 -10.29 -0.78 5.26
C GLY A 369 -11.80 -0.50 5.19
N THR A 370 -12.49 -0.55 6.34
CA THR A 370 -13.94 -0.34 6.45
C THR A 370 -14.28 0.73 7.47
N MET A 371 -15.53 1.22 7.48
CA MET A 371 -16.01 2.12 8.54
C MET A 371 -15.83 1.47 9.91
N GLN A 372 -16.19 0.20 10.00
CA GLN A 372 -16.18 -0.56 11.24
C GLN A 372 -14.76 -0.71 11.77
N SER A 373 -13.76 -0.91 10.91
CA SER A 373 -12.36 -0.95 11.32
C SER A 373 -11.87 0.42 11.79
N GLU A 374 -12.23 1.51 11.11
CA GLU A 374 -11.83 2.86 11.52
C GLU A 374 -12.53 3.32 12.81
N GLU A 375 -13.79 2.95 13.01
CA GLU A 375 -14.48 3.16 14.29
C GLU A 375 -13.84 2.33 15.40
N ALA A 376 -13.37 1.12 15.10
CA ALA A 376 -12.63 0.31 16.07
C ALA A 376 -11.29 0.96 16.44
N VAL A 377 -10.54 1.49 15.47
CA VAL A 377 -9.34 2.30 15.70
C VAL A 377 -9.67 3.49 16.59
N ALA A 378 -10.69 4.29 16.26
CA ALA A 378 -11.08 5.45 17.05
C ALA A 378 -11.45 5.10 18.50
N ARG A 379 -12.19 4.01 18.73
CA ARG A 379 -12.51 3.52 20.08
C ARG A 379 -11.27 3.04 20.83
N GLY A 380 -10.31 2.43 20.13
CA GLY A 380 -9.02 2.01 20.69
C GLY A 380 -8.16 3.19 21.12
N LEU A 381 -8.05 4.22 20.29
CA LEU A 381 -7.33 5.47 20.62
C LEU A 381 -7.95 6.17 21.83
N GLU A 382 -9.29 6.27 21.89
CA GLU A 382 -9.98 6.83 23.05
C GLU A 382 -9.76 5.97 24.31
N TRP A 383 -9.74 4.63 24.17
CA TRP A 383 -9.38 3.75 25.28
C TRP A 383 -7.95 4.04 25.76
N LEU A 384 -6.96 4.12 24.87
CA LEU A 384 -5.58 4.42 25.22
C LEU A 384 -5.46 5.79 25.90
N ALA A 385 -6.13 6.83 25.38
CA ALA A 385 -6.10 8.17 25.95
C ALA A 385 -6.64 8.21 27.39
N ARG A 386 -7.75 7.50 27.66
CA ARG A 386 -8.34 7.41 29.00
C ARG A 386 -7.46 6.69 30.02
N HIS A 387 -6.56 5.81 29.58
CA HIS A 387 -5.69 5.02 30.46
C HIS A 387 -4.27 5.61 30.58
N GLN A 388 -4.05 6.86 30.13
CA GLN A 388 -2.81 7.57 30.41
C GLN A 388 -2.77 8.04 31.87
N ALA A 389 -1.66 7.80 32.56
CA ALA A 389 -1.47 8.31 33.91
C ALA A 389 -1.37 9.85 33.92
N PRO A 390 -1.68 10.52 35.05
CA PRO A 390 -1.50 11.97 35.17
C PRO A 390 -0.08 12.47 34.88
N THR A 391 0.93 11.61 35.08
CA THR A 391 2.33 11.88 34.76
C THR A 391 2.64 11.86 33.25
N GLY A 392 1.70 11.42 32.42
CA GLY A 392 1.86 11.28 30.97
C GLY A 392 2.32 9.91 30.50
N MET A 393 2.79 9.05 31.39
CA MET A 393 3.19 7.69 31.04
C MET A 393 1.99 6.76 30.87
N TRP A 394 2.21 5.63 30.22
CA TRP A 394 1.36 4.46 30.32
C TRP A 394 2.12 3.33 31.03
N SER A 395 1.38 2.31 31.44
CA SER A 395 1.90 1.15 32.17
C SER A 395 1.19 -0.14 31.68
N LEU A 396 1.85 -1.29 31.66
CA LEU A 396 1.18 -2.56 31.32
C LEU A 396 0.57 -3.22 32.58
N ASP A 397 1.23 -3.07 33.73
CA ASP A 397 0.85 -3.70 34.99
C ASP A 397 -0.07 -2.80 35.84
N ALA A 398 0.14 -1.48 35.80
CA ALA A 398 -0.53 -0.52 36.67
C ALA A 398 -1.55 0.39 35.96
N PHE A 399 -1.83 0.21 34.67
CA PHE A 399 -2.83 1.06 33.98
C PHE A 399 -4.21 1.10 34.65
N PRO A 400 -4.72 0.03 35.31
CA PRO A 400 -6.03 0.13 35.95
C PRO A 400 -6.03 1.07 37.15
N THR A 401 -4.97 1.03 37.96
CA THR A 401 -4.87 1.86 39.16
C THR A 401 -4.49 3.29 38.83
N LEU A 402 -3.59 3.50 37.85
CA LEU A 402 -3.13 4.83 37.43
C LEU A 402 -4.21 5.60 36.65
N GLY A 403 -5.05 4.90 35.89
CA GLY A 403 -6.16 5.48 35.12
C GLY A 403 -7.49 5.56 35.87
N GLY A 404 -7.57 5.05 37.10
CA GLY A 404 -8.82 4.98 37.86
C GLY A 404 -9.89 4.11 37.18
N CYS A 405 -9.48 2.95 36.66
CA CYS A 405 -10.35 2.03 35.94
C CYS A 405 -10.40 0.64 36.57
N ASN A 406 -11.39 -0.16 36.15
CA ASN A 406 -11.56 -1.54 36.60
C ASN A 406 -11.17 -2.57 35.54
N CYS A 407 -10.39 -2.20 34.52
CA CYS A 407 -9.96 -3.16 33.49
C CYS A 407 -9.12 -4.31 34.08
N ALA A 408 -9.27 -5.50 33.51
CA ALA A 408 -8.48 -6.69 33.86
C ALA A 408 -7.34 -6.95 32.87
N ASP A 409 -6.66 -8.08 33.06
CA ASP A 409 -5.62 -8.63 32.19
C ASP A 409 -4.37 -7.73 32.10
N VAL A 410 -3.77 -7.44 33.25
CA VAL A 410 -2.53 -6.67 33.36
C VAL A 410 -1.31 -7.47 32.88
N GLY A 411 -0.32 -6.77 32.33
CA GLY A 411 0.96 -7.35 31.89
C GLY A 411 2.07 -7.21 32.93
N GLU A 412 3.32 -7.30 32.46
CA GLU A 412 4.53 -7.11 33.27
C GLU A 412 4.96 -5.63 33.37
N LYS A 413 5.74 -5.30 34.41
CA LYS A 413 6.16 -3.92 34.67
C LYS A 413 7.22 -3.44 33.68
N HIS A 414 6.78 -2.76 32.61
CA HIS A 414 7.62 -2.18 31.57
C HIS A 414 7.11 -0.81 31.10
N ASP A 415 7.15 0.21 31.97
CA ASP A 415 6.52 1.52 31.72
C ASP A 415 7.06 2.27 30.47
N ILE A 416 8.33 2.05 30.09
CA ILE A 416 8.90 2.64 28.85
C ILE A 416 8.27 1.99 27.61
N ALA A 417 8.21 0.65 27.57
CA ALA A 417 7.53 -0.05 26.49
C ALA A 417 6.03 0.28 26.46
N ALA A 418 5.38 0.32 27.63
CA ALA A 418 3.97 0.70 27.74
C ALA A 418 3.70 2.09 27.18
N THR A 419 4.56 3.06 27.50
CA THR A 419 4.42 4.43 26.98
C THR A 419 4.65 4.49 25.48
N ALA A 420 5.61 3.73 24.94
CA ALA A 420 5.78 3.60 23.51
C ALA A 420 4.55 2.96 22.83
N PHE A 421 4.00 1.87 23.39
CA PHE A 421 2.75 1.27 22.93
C PHE A 421 1.54 2.21 23.06
N GLY A 422 1.56 3.13 24.01
CA GLY A 422 0.57 4.19 24.13
C GLY A 422 0.68 5.22 23.01
N LEU A 423 1.90 5.58 22.61
CA LEU A 423 2.16 6.61 21.60
C LEU A 423 2.00 6.14 20.15
N LEU A 424 2.50 4.94 19.82
CA LEU A 424 2.56 4.45 18.44
C LEU A 424 1.20 4.41 17.71
N PRO A 425 0.08 4.03 18.35
CA PRO A 425 -1.24 4.11 17.73
C PRO A 425 -1.65 5.54 17.36
N PHE A 426 -1.44 6.53 18.23
CA PHE A 426 -1.76 7.92 17.88
C PHE A 426 -0.90 8.40 16.71
N LEU A 427 0.40 8.10 16.74
CA LEU A 427 1.31 8.43 15.65
C LEU A 427 0.93 7.70 14.36
N GLY A 428 0.42 6.47 14.45
CA GLY A 428 -0.12 5.65 13.37
C GLY A 428 -1.35 6.27 12.71
N ALA A 429 -2.26 6.81 13.53
CA ALA A 429 -3.41 7.58 13.10
C ALA A 429 -3.09 8.98 12.51
N GLY A 430 -1.81 9.40 12.54
CA GLY A 430 -1.35 10.73 12.08
C GLY A 430 -1.45 11.84 13.12
N GLU A 431 -1.79 11.50 14.36
CA GLU A 431 -1.88 12.45 15.48
C GLU A 431 -0.53 12.62 16.16
N THR A 432 -0.06 13.87 16.26
CA THR A 432 1.23 14.20 16.88
C THR A 432 1.03 15.16 18.04
N HIS A 433 2.09 15.52 18.76
CA HIS A 433 2.02 16.56 19.79
C HIS A 433 1.72 17.96 19.27
N LEU A 434 1.70 18.17 17.94
CA LEU A 434 1.40 19.46 17.31
C LEU A 434 0.03 19.50 16.63
N GLN A 435 -0.58 18.34 16.34
CA GLN A 435 -1.84 18.26 15.58
C GLN A 435 -2.64 17.00 15.92
N GLY A 436 -3.96 17.07 15.75
CA GLY A 436 -4.90 16.01 16.10
C GLY A 436 -5.62 16.26 17.43
N SER A 437 -6.74 15.58 17.64
CA SER A 437 -7.55 15.70 18.86
C SER A 437 -6.82 15.24 20.11
N HIS A 438 -5.90 14.29 19.97
CA HIS A 438 -5.12 13.70 21.05
C HIS A 438 -3.74 14.38 21.22
N ALA A 439 -3.48 15.53 20.60
CA ALA A 439 -2.19 16.21 20.69
C ALA A 439 -1.69 16.44 22.13
N PRO A 440 -2.54 16.83 23.11
CA PRO A 440 -2.09 16.93 24.51
C PRO A 440 -1.69 15.58 25.12
N THR A 441 -2.37 14.50 24.74
CA THR A 441 -2.08 13.13 25.19
C THR A 441 -0.74 12.67 24.63
N VAL A 442 -0.50 12.86 23.33
CA VAL A 442 0.77 12.55 22.66
C VAL A 442 1.93 13.36 23.26
N LEU A 443 1.73 14.67 23.51
CA LEU A 443 2.74 15.54 24.10
C LEU A 443 3.19 15.05 25.48
N ARG A 444 2.25 14.65 26.35
CA ARG A 444 2.58 14.16 27.70
C ARG A 444 3.37 12.85 27.66
N GLY A 445 2.99 11.92 26.78
CA GLY A 445 3.72 10.66 26.59
C GLY A 445 5.13 10.87 26.05
N LEU A 446 5.28 11.74 25.06
CA LEU A 446 6.60 12.08 24.51
C LEU A 446 7.49 12.74 25.56
N ASN A 447 6.94 13.67 26.36
CA ASN A 447 7.70 14.30 27.44
C ASN A 447 8.19 13.26 28.46
N TYR A 448 7.38 12.25 28.79
CA TYR A 448 7.83 11.16 29.66
C TYR A 448 8.99 10.38 29.03
N LEU A 449 8.89 9.94 27.77
CA LEU A 449 9.99 9.21 27.13
C LEU A 449 11.27 10.04 27.08
N LEU A 450 11.18 11.32 26.69
CA LEU A 450 12.33 12.22 26.65
C LEU A 450 12.97 12.40 28.03
N PHE A 451 12.17 12.42 29.10
CA PHE A 451 12.67 12.48 30.47
C PHE A 451 13.42 11.20 30.89
N GLN A 452 13.04 10.04 30.35
CA GLN A 452 13.73 8.76 30.62
C GLN A 452 15.04 8.59 29.83
N GLN A 453 15.31 9.42 28.83
CA GLN A 453 16.51 9.26 28.00
C GLN A 453 17.79 9.47 28.81
N LYS A 454 18.67 8.48 28.77
CA LYS A 454 19.98 8.52 29.44
C LYS A 454 21.00 9.31 28.61
N PRO A 455 22.10 9.81 29.23
CA PRO A 455 23.17 10.49 28.50
C PRO A 455 23.82 9.65 27.38
N THR A 456 23.75 8.33 27.48
CA THR A 456 24.18 7.35 26.47
C THR A 456 23.25 7.27 25.25
N GLY A 457 22.11 7.95 25.29
CA GLY A 457 21.12 7.99 24.20
C GLY A 457 19.99 6.97 24.32
N ASN A 458 20.18 5.88 25.08
CA ASN A 458 19.12 4.89 25.31
C ASN A 458 18.08 5.35 26.33
N PHE A 459 16.85 4.85 26.16
CA PHE A 459 15.76 5.05 27.10
C PHE A 459 15.74 3.98 28.19
N SER A 460 16.08 2.74 27.84
CA SER A 460 16.09 1.58 28.74
C SER A 460 17.34 0.74 28.52
N ASP A 461 17.74 -0.01 29.53
CA ASP A 461 18.78 -1.05 29.37
C ASP A 461 18.18 -2.34 28.77
N ASN A 462 16.85 -2.48 28.79
CA ASN A 462 16.15 -3.53 28.07
C ASN A 462 16.03 -3.13 26.58
N ALA A 463 16.55 -3.99 25.70
CA ALA A 463 16.57 -3.74 24.27
C ALA A 463 15.18 -3.57 23.63
N TYR A 464 14.15 -4.29 24.08
CA TYR A 464 12.77 -4.12 23.57
C TYR A 464 12.22 -2.75 23.92
N GLU A 465 12.29 -2.37 25.19
CA GLU A 465 11.81 -1.07 25.66
C GLU A 465 12.53 0.07 24.94
N ASN A 466 13.85 -0.05 24.80
CA ASN A 466 14.64 0.95 24.11
C ASN A 466 14.26 1.06 22.63
N ALA A 467 14.09 -0.07 21.93
CA ALA A 467 13.69 -0.08 20.52
C ALA A 467 12.31 0.56 20.32
N LEU A 468 11.32 0.21 21.14
CA LEU A 468 9.97 0.76 21.08
C LEU A 468 9.96 2.27 21.36
N ALA A 469 10.67 2.74 22.39
CA ALA A 469 10.78 4.16 22.69
C ALA A 469 11.50 4.92 21.58
N THR A 470 12.57 4.34 21.00
CA THR A 470 13.29 4.92 19.86
C THR A 470 12.38 5.03 18.65
N LEU A 471 11.61 3.98 18.33
CA LEU A 471 10.63 3.99 17.25
C LEU A 471 9.61 5.13 17.44
N ALA A 472 9.00 5.25 18.62
CA ALA A 472 8.02 6.29 18.91
C ALA A 472 8.60 7.71 18.77
N VAL A 473 9.81 7.96 19.27
CA VAL A 473 10.46 9.27 19.18
C VAL A 473 10.90 9.59 17.74
N CYS A 474 11.40 8.60 16.99
CA CYS A 474 11.74 8.76 15.57
C CYS A 474 10.50 9.05 14.72
N GLU A 475 9.39 8.31 14.90
CA GLU A 475 8.14 8.57 14.17
C GLU A 475 7.55 9.93 14.54
N ALA A 476 7.55 10.30 15.83
CA ALA A 476 7.10 11.63 16.26
C ALA A 476 7.93 12.75 15.63
N TYR A 477 9.26 12.62 15.58
CA TYR A 477 10.12 13.56 14.88
C TYR A 477 9.83 13.58 13.38
N GLY A 478 9.73 12.41 12.75
CA GLY A 478 9.47 12.26 11.33
C GLY A 478 8.18 12.94 10.88
N LEU A 479 7.09 12.73 11.62
CA LEU A 479 5.77 13.28 11.32
C LEU A 479 5.63 14.78 11.65
N SER A 480 6.27 15.25 12.73
CA SER A 480 6.13 16.64 13.19
C SER A 480 7.20 17.60 12.67
N GLN A 481 8.37 17.05 12.31
CA GLN A 481 9.61 17.79 12.07
C GLN A 481 9.98 18.77 13.20
N ASP A 482 9.53 18.49 14.44
CA ASP A 482 9.86 19.30 15.60
C ASP A 482 11.36 19.18 15.93
N VAL A 483 12.07 20.29 15.77
CA VAL A 483 13.53 20.36 15.99
C VAL A 483 13.95 19.92 17.39
N ARG A 484 13.06 19.98 18.39
CA ARG A 484 13.33 19.52 19.76
C ARG A 484 13.53 18.01 19.85
N LEU A 485 12.91 17.24 18.95
CA LEU A 485 12.99 15.78 18.94
C LEU A 485 14.21 15.26 18.16
N ARG A 486 14.81 16.08 17.29
CA ARG A 486 15.90 15.64 16.39
C ARG A 486 17.11 15.09 17.14
N VAL A 487 17.60 15.81 18.15
CA VAL A 487 18.80 15.41 18.90
C VAL A 487 18.53 14.15 19.74
N PRO A 488 17.45 14.08 20.54
CA PRO A 488 17.04 12.86 21.23
C PRO A 488 16.89 11.65 20.30
N ALA A 489 16.20 11.81 19.17
CA ALA A 489 15.98 10.73 18.22
C ALA A 489 17.30 10.22 17.62
N GLN A 490 18.20 11.11 17.20
CA GLN A 490 19.52 10.73 16.68
C GLN A 490 20.37 10.00 17.74
N ALA A 491 20.33 10.45 18.99
CA ALA A 491 21.08 9.81 20.08
C ALA A 491 20.59 8.38 20.33
N ALA A 492 19.28 8.16 20.31
CA ALA A 492 18.68 6.84 20.47
C ALA A 492 19.02 5.90 19.29
N VAL A 493 18.96 6.40 18.06
CA VAL A 493 19.42 5.68 16.85
C VAL A 493 20.90 5.30 16.97
N ASN A 494 21.75 6.24 17.36
CA ASN A 494 23.19 5.98 17.54
C ASN A 494 23.45 4.86 18.56
N TYR A 495 22.67 4.83 19.65
CA TYR A 495 22.77 3.77 20.63
C TYR A 495 22.40 2.39 20.05
N ILE A 496 21.29 2.29 19.30
CA ILE A 496 20.88 1.02 18.67
C ILE A 496 21.99 0.49 17.75
N ILE A 497 22.60 1.37 16.95
CA ILE A 497 23.71 1.02 16.06
C ILE A 497 24.89 0.47 16.86
N GLN A 498 25.26 1.12 17.95
CA GLN A 498 26.37 0.69 18.82
C GLN A 498 26.07 -0.60 19.58
N ALA A 499 24.80 -0.87 19.89
CA ALA A 499 24.37 -2.02 20.67
C ALA A 499 24.29 -3.33 19.87
N GLN A 500 24.42 -3.29 18.53
CA GLN A 500 24.31 -4.48 17.68
C GLN A 500 25.49 -5.44 17.87
N ASP A 501 25.21 -6.72 18.07
CA ASP A 501 26.24 -7.75 18.28
C ASP A 501 27.00 -8.09 16.99
N SER A 502 28.20 -8.64 17.08
CA SER A 502 29.05 -8.92 15.91
C SER A 502 28.42 -9.87 14.88
N GLY A 503 27.47 -10.72 15.28
CA GLY A 503 26.65 -11.57 14.41
C GLY A 503 25.50 -10.84 13.69
N GLY A 504 25.23 -9.58 14.03
CA GLY A 504 24.27 -8.72 13.34
C GLY A 504 22.86 -8.67 13.94
N SER A 505 22.65 -9.31 15.08
CA SER A 505 21.40 -9.28 15.84
C SER A 505 21.49 -8.34 17.05
N TRP A 506 20.39 -8.27 17.81
CA TRP A 506 20.34 -7.57 19.08
C TRP A 506 19.80 -8.48 20.18
N GLY A 507 20.59 -8.67 21.23
CA GLY A 507 20.17 -9.32 22.47
C GLY A 507 19.50 -8.35 23.44
N TYR A 508 19.18 -8.86 24.63
CA TYR A 508 18.49 -8.08 25.66
C TYR A 508 19.41 -7.05 26.34
N SER A 509 20.73 -7.23 26.23
CA SER A 509 21.77 -6.29 26.64
C SER A 509 22.62 -5.87 25.44
N ALA A 510 23.19 -4.66 25.49
CA ALA A 510 24.05 -4.14 24.41
C ALA A 510 25.23 -5.07 24.10
N GLY A 511 25.46 -5.33 22.80
CA GLY A 511 26.54 -6.19 22.30
C GLY A 511 26.31 -7.70 22.47
N GLN A 512 25.17 -8.12 23.05
CA GLN A 512 24.84 -9.53 23.23
C GLN A 512 24.20 -10.09 21.94
N ALA A 513 24.57 -11.32 21.57
CA ALA A 513 23.88 -12.08 20.52
C ALA A 513 22.37 -12.22 20.81
N GLY A 514 21.58 -12.01 19.77
CA GLY A 514 20.16 -11.75 19.84
C GLY A 514 19.25 -12.83 19.30
N ASP A 515 18.03 -12.41 19.00
CA ASP A 515 16.99 -13.21 18.40
C ASP A 515 16.23 -12.41 17.33
N THR A 516 15.43 -13.12 16.53
CA THR A 516 14.64 -12.53 15.44
C THR A 516 13.64 -11.48 15.93
N SER A 517 13.08 -11.64 17.13
CA SER A 517 12.00 -10.79 17.64
C SER A 517 12.52 -9.44 18.14
N VAL A 518 13.56 -9.41 18.98
CA VAL A 518 14.23 -8.16 19.41
C VAL A 518 14.78 -7.44 18.18
N SER A 519 15.45 -8.18 17.30
CA SER A 519 16.08 -7.61 16.10
C SER A 519 15.05 -6.98 15.15
N GLY A 520 13.83 -7.51 15.08
CA GLY A 520 12.72 -6.90 14.32
C GLY A 520 12.30 -5.52 14.84
N TRP A 521 12.25 -5.32 16.16
CA TRP A 521 11.96 -3.99 16.73
C TRP A 521 13.10 -3.01 16.55
N GLN A 522 14.34 -3.46 16.72
CA GLN A 522 15.54 -2.63 16.49
C GLN A 522 15.61 -2.19 15.03
N PHE A 523 15.34 -3.13 14.11
CA PHE A 523 15.20 -2.84 12.68
C PHE A 523 14.13 -1.77 12.42
N SER A 524 12.95 -1.92 13.02
CA SER A 524 11.84 -0.96 12.86
C SER A 524 12.21 0.43 13.36
N ALA A 525 12.94 0.53 14.48
CA ALA A 525 13.42 1.80 15.02
C ALA A 525 14.47 2.48 14.13
N LEU A 526 15.45 1.73 13.62
CA LEU A 526 16.45 2.23 12.67
C LEU A 526 15.78 2.71 11.37
N LYS A 527 14.83 1.92 10.86
CA LYS A 527 14.01 2.26 9.70
C LYS A 527 13.27 3.59 9.90
N ALA A 528 12.61 3.76 11.04
CA ALA A 528 11.94 5.04 11.35
C ALA A 528 12.94 6.21 11.41
N GLY A 529 14.16 5.97 11.89
CA GLY A 529 15.24 6.97 11.84
C GLY A 529 15.61 7.40 10.42
N VAL A 530 15.76 6.44 9.49
CA VAL A 530 15.99 6.73 8.06
C VAL A 530 14.88 7.63 7.51
N TYR A 531 13.62 7.22 7.68
CA TYR A 531 12.48 7.96 7.14
C TYR A 531 12.26 9.33 7.78
N ALA A 532 12.73 9.53 9.02
CA ALA A 532 12.71 10.82 9.69
C ALA A 532 13.86 11.75 9.25
N GLY A 533 14.75 11.31 8.35
CA GLY A 533 15.90 12.08 7.89
C GLY A 533 17.04 12.16 8.91
N LEU A 534 17.16 11.14 9.77
CA LEU A 534 18.29 10.98 10.68
C LEU A 534 19.43 10.24 10.00
N LYS A 535 20.64 10.34 10.55
CA LYS A 535 21.81 9.64 10.04
C LYS A 535 21.77 8.20 10.52
N VAL A 536 21.54 7.28 9.58
CA VAL A 536 21.58 5.83 9.81
C VAL A 536 22.47 5.23 8.72
N PRO A 537 23.63 4.65 9.05
CA PRO A 537 24.47 3.97 8.06
C PRO A 537 23.80 2.68 7.58
N LEU A 538 24.21 2.17 6.42
CA LEU A 538 23.70 0.90 5.87
C LEU A 538 24.24 -0.35 6.61
N ASP A 539 25.41 -0.25 7.26
CA ASP A 539 26.09 -1.39 7.91
C ASP A 539 25.21 -2.23 8.85
N PRO A 540 24.40 -1.63 9.77
CA PRO A 540 23.55 -2.41 10.66
C PRO A 540 22.49 -3.24 9.94
N PHE A 541 21.99 -2.76 8.80
CA PHE A 541 21.01 -3.48 7.97
C PHE A 541 21.67 -4.67 7.26
N ASN A 542 22.87 -4.47 6.70
CA ASN A 542 23.63 -5.55 6.06
C ASN A 542 23.99 -6.67 7.06
N ARG A 543 24.38 -6.29 8.27
CA ARG A 543 24.68 -7.25 9.34
C ARG A 543 23.42 -8.00 9.79
N LEU A 544 22.28 -7.32 9.88
CA LEU A 544 21.00 -7.99 10.15
C LEU A 544 20.65 -8.99 9.04
N GLU A 545 20.91 -8.66 7.77
CA GLU A 545 20.68 -9.59 6.66
C GLU A 545 21.45 -10.90 6.86
N HIS A 546 22.73 -10.81 7.25
CA HIS A 546 23.54 -11.99 7.56
C HIS A 546 22.98 -12.78 8.75
N PHE A 547 22.52 -12.10 9.82
CA PHE A 547 21.85 -12.79 10.90
C PHE A 547 20.61 -13.56 10.42
N LEU A 548 19.78 -12.95 9.57
CA LEU A 548 18.59 -13.60 9.01
C LEU A 548 18.93 -14.84 8.18
N ASP A 549 20.08 -14.87 7.50
CA ASP A 549 20.57 -16.08 6.82
C ASP A 549 20.86 -17.22 7.81
N THR A 550 21.32 -16.91 9.03
CA THR A 550 21.66 -17.92 10.05
C THR A 550 20.45 -18.54 10.76
N VAL A 551 19.30 -17.87 10.73
CA VAL A 551 18.08 -18.32 11.40
C VAL A 551 16.97 -18.74 10.42
N ALA A 552 17.22 -18.64 9.12
CA ALA A 552 16.31 -19.14 8.09
C ALA A 552 16.22 -20.68 8.11
N ASP A 553 15.07 -21.22 7.74
CA ASP A 553 14.96 -22.65 7.43
C ASP A 553 15.78 -23.02 6.17
N PRO A 554 16.04 -24.31 5.91
CA PRO A 554 16.88 -24.73 4.77
C PRO A 554 16.38 -24.26 3.40
N ASP A 555 15.08 -24.02 3.25
CA ASP A 555 14.45 -23.57 2.00
C ASP A 555 14.39 -22.03 1.89
N GLY A 556 14.77 -21.31 2.95
CA GLY A 556 14.72 -19.85 3.05
C GLY A 556 13.30 -19.27 3.08
N LEU A 557 12.30 -20.08 3.47
CA LEU A 557 10.88 -19.74 3.46
C LEU A 557 10.40 -19.23 4.82
N GLY A 558 10.92 -19.84 5.89
CA GLY A 558 10.63 -19.48 7.27
C GLY A 558 11.86 -19.04 8.04
N TYR A 559 11.64 -18.44 9.22
CA TYR A 559 12.68 -18.00 10.12
C TYR A 559 12.42 -18.51 11.54
N GLY A 560 13.47 -18.94 12.23
CA GLY A 560 13.44 -19.36 13.62
C GLY A 560 13.74 -18.22 14.58
N TYR A 561 13.79 -18.54 15.88
CA TYR A 561 13.99 -17.53 16.93
C TYR A 561 15.48 -17.18 17.14
N LYS A 562 16.34 -18.18 17.36
CA LYS A 562 17.81 -18.03 17.50
C LYS A 562 18.62 -18.98 16.62
N THR A 563 17.94 -19.94 16.01
CA THR A 563 18.51 -21.00 15.18
C THR A 563 17.59 -21.19 13.97
N PRO A 564 18.04 -21.89 12.91
CA PRO A 564 17.21 -22.24 11.77
C PRO A 564 15.83 -22.79 12.17
N GLY A 565 14.77 -22.32 11.53
CA GLY A 565 13.40 -22.76 11.82
C GLY A 565 12.34 -21.97 11.04
N SER A 566 11.06 -22.24 11.31
CA SER A 566 9.92 -21.68 10.57
C SER A 566 8.75 -21.30 11.49
N GLY A 567 9.05 -20.65 12.62
CA GLY A 567 8.00 -20.20 13.56
C GLY A 567 7.12 -19.10 12.95
N LYS A 568 5.80 -19.11 13.19
CA LYS A 568 4.87 -18.19 12.49
C LYS A 568 5.24 -16.71 12.66
N ALA A 569 5.40 -16.26 13.90
CA ALA A 569 5.76 -14.87 14.21
C ALA A 569 7.17 -14.52 13.73
N THR A 570 8.16 -15.38 13.97
CA THR A 570 9.55 -15.14 13.55
C THR A 570 9.69 -15.13 12.03
N SER A 571 8.94 -15.98 11.31
CA SER A 571 8.86 -15.97 9.85
C SER A 571 8.27 -14.66 9.33
N ALA A 572 7.18 -14.18 9.94
CA ALA A 572 6.59 -12.88 9.58
C ALA A 572 7.59 -11.72 9.78
N VAL A 573 8.32 -11.70 10.91
CA VAL A 573 9.38 -10.72 11.18
C VAL A 573 10.50 -10.81 10.15
N GLY A 574 11.03 -12.01 9.90
CA GLY A 574 12.12 -12.24 8.97
C GLY A 574 11.76 -11.83 7.54
N LEU A 575 10.59 -12.25 7.04
CA LEU A 575 10.09 -11.88 5.72
C LEU A 575 9.82 -10.37 5.61
N LEU A 576 9.33 -9.73 6.67
CA LEU A 576 9.19 -8.27 6.72
C LEU A 576 10.55 -7.58 6.56
N CYS A 577 11.55 -7.97 7.36
CA CYS A 577 12.90 -7.42 7.26
C CYS A 577 13.49 -7.64 5.86
N ARG A 578 13.35 -8.84 5.28
CA ARG A 578 13.81 -9.13 3.92
C ARG A 578 13.21 -8.21 2.87
N GLN A 579 11.91 -7.91 2.96
CA GLN A 579 11.26 -6.99 2.02
C GLN A 579 11.88 -5.60 2.07
N TYR A 580 12.15 -5.08 3.26
CA TYR A 580 12.85 -3.79 3.40
C TYR A 580 14.32 -3.83 2.98
N LEU A 581 14.96 -5.00 3.06
CA LEU A 581 16.32 -5.23 2.54
C LEU A 581 16.32 -5.50 1.03
N GLY A 582 15.22 -5.21 0.33
CA GLY A 582 15.15 -5.22 -1.14
C GLY A 582 14.62 -6.52 -1.75
N TRP A 583 14.13 -7.47 -0.96
CA TRP A 583 13.44 -8.65 -1.53
C TRP A 583 12.07 -8.23 -2.09
N GLY A 584 11.84 -8.52 -3.37
CA GLY A 584 10.61 -8.18 -4.08
C GLY A 584 9.89 -9.39 -4.71
N PRO A 585 8.82 -9.13 -5.50
CA PRO A 585 7.99 -10.17 -6.12
C PRO A 585 8.74 -11.10 -7.09
N ASP A 586 9.90 -10.67 -7.59
CA ASP A 586 10.78 -11.45 -8.45
C ASP A 586 11.57 -12.54 -7.70
N LYS A 587 11.54 -12.52 -6.35
CA LYS A 587 12.23 -13.49 -5.51
C LYS A 587 11.30 -14.63 -5.06
N PRO A 588 11.42 -15.85 -5.62
CA PRO A 588 10.45 -16.92 -5.37
C PRO A 588 10.41 -17.38 -3.90
N THR A 589 11.52 -17.26 -3.16
CA THR A 589 11.56 -17.62 -1.73
C THR A 589 10.71 -16.68 -0.89
N LEU A 590 10.72 -15.37 -1.20
CA LEU A 590 9.84 -14.41 -0.54
C LEU A 590 8.37 -14.75 -0.79
N VAL A 591 8.00 -14.93 -2.06
CA VAL A 591 6.61 -15.22 -2.46
C VAL A 591 6.08 -16.46 -1.74
N LYS A 592 6.84 -17.56 -1.79
CA LYS A 592 6.47 -18.82 -1.13
C LYS A 592 6.41 -18.69 0.40
N GLY A 593 7.33 -17.95 1.01
CA GLY A 593 7.30 -17.68 2.45
C GLY A 593 6.04 -16.91 2.87
N LEU A 594 5.65 -15.89 2.10
CA LEU A 594 4.42 -15.12 2.35
C LEU A 594 3.16 -15.95 2.12
N GLU A 595 3.13 -16.80 1.08
CA GLU A 595 2.05 -17.77 0.85
C GLU A 595 1.89 -18.74 2.03
N GLN A 596 2.98 -19.15 2.69
CA GLN A 596 2.91 -19.98 3.89
C GLN A 596 2.23 -19.25 5.06
N LEU A 597 2.41 -17.93 5.21
CA LEU A 597 1.77 -17.17 6.29
C LEU A 597 0.24 -17.16 6.18
N VAL A 598 -0.30 -17.27 4.96
CA VAL A 598 -1.75 -17.20 4.68
C VAL A 598 -2.41 -18.55 4.47
N GLN A 599 -1.69 -19.66 4.67
CA GLN A 599 -2.29 -20.99 4.72
C GLN A 599 -3.35 -21.07 5.80
N THR A 600 -4.43 -21.84 5.56
CA THR A 600 -5.58 -21.94 6.47
C THR A 600 -5.21 -22.28 7.91
N SER A 601 -4.19 -23.12 8.13
CA SER A 601 -3.67 -23.49 9.45
C SER A 601 -2.96 -22.35 10.20
N ASN A 602 -2.62 -21.26 9.51
CA ASN A 602 -1.94 -20.09 10.04
C ASN A 602 -2.85 -18.88 10.20
N LEU A 603 -4.04 -18.88 9.59
CA LEU A 603 -4.99 -17.79 9.75
C LEU A 603 -5.48 -17.69 11.20
N PRO A 604 -5.47 -16.48 11.80
CA PRO A 604 -5.94 -16.29 13.17
C PRO A 604 -7.45 -16.54 13.27
N THR A 605 -7.89 -17.04 14.41
CA THR A 605 -9.30 -17.28 14.74
C THR A 605 -9.64 -16.68 16.11
N LYS A 606 -10.92 -16.67 16.48
CA LYS A 606 -11.35 -16.19 17.81
C LYS A 606 -10.68 -16.96 18.95
N ASP A 607 -10.43 -18.25 18.76
CA ASP A 607 -9.85 -19.12 19.79
C ASP A 607 -8.31 -19.25 19.71
N ASN A 608 -7.70 -18.80 18.61
CA ASN A 608 -6.26 -18.87 18.39
C ASN A 608 -5.80 -17.65 17.58
N HIS A 609 -5.42 -16.60 18.28
CA HIS A 609 -4.93 -15.36 17.69
C HIS A 609 -3.70 -14.89 18.45
N SER A 610 -2.52 -15.09 17.88
CA SER A 610 -1.32 -14.43 18.39
C SER A 610 -1.32 -12.99 17.87
N ILE A 611 -1.53 -11.99 18.74
CA ILE A 611 -1.54 -10.58 18.34
C ILE A 611 -0.19 -10.15 17.77
N TYR A 612 0.89 -10.74 18.29
CA TYR A 612 2.24 -10.47 17.83
C TYR A 612 2.46 -10.99 16.41
N PHE A 613 1.99 -12.22 16.12
CA PHE A 613 1.97 -12.74 14.76
C PHE A 613 1.08 -11.90 13.85
N ILE A 614 -0.12 -11.52 14.30
CA ILE A 614 -1.06 -10.68 13.54
C ILE A 614 -0.37 -9.38 13.12
N PHE A 615 0.28 -8.69 14.03
CA PHE A 615 0.92 -7.41 13.76
C PHE A 615 2.04 -7.53 12.69
N TYR A 616 2.94 -8.49 12.82
CA TYR A 616 4.04 -8.66 11.86
C TYR A 616 3.59 -9.25 10.53
N ALA A 617 2.67 -10.22 10.53
CA ALA A 617 2.14 -10.80 9.30
C ALA A 617 1.32 -9.79 8.51
N THR A 618 0.52 -8.97 9.19
CA THR A 618 -0.24 -7.87 8.57
C THR A 618 0.70 -6.89 7.86
N GLN A 619 1.82 -6.50 8.50
CA GLN A 619 2.85 -5.68 7.87
C GLN A 619 3.47 -6.37 6.65
N ALA A 620 3.96 -7.61 6.81
CA ALA A 620 4.64 -8.33 5.74
C ALA A 620 3.74 -8.54 4.51
N LEU A 621 2.47 -8.88 4.72
CA LEU A 621 1.50 -9.13 3.66
C LEU A 621 0.99 -7.83 3.04
N HIS A 622 0.77 -6.77 3.84
CA HIS A 622 0.44 -5.45 3.32
C HIS A 622 1.54 -4.90 2.40
N HIS A 623 2.80 -5.08 2.81
CA HIS A 623 3.94 -4.66 2.02
C HIS A 623 4.08 -5.38 0.70
N PHE A 624 3.61 -6.62 0.61
CA PHE A 624 3.64 -7.42 -0.62
C PHE A 624 2.43 -7.14 -1.53
N GLY A 625 1.25 -6.91 -0.94
CA GLY A 625 0.00 -6.73 -1.68
C GLY A 625 -0.48 -8.01 -2.36
N GLY A 626 -1.30 -7.84 -3.41
CA GLY A 626 -1.79 -8.93 -4.26
C GLY A 626 -2.59 -10.01 -3.51
N GLN A 627 -2.56 -11.23 -4.05
CA GLN A 627 -3.35 -12.35 -3.54
C GLN A 627 -3.07 -12.70 -2.06
N PRO A 628 -1.82 -12.70 -1.55
CA PRO A 628 -1.57 -12.94 -0.12
C PRO A 628 -2.22 -11.88 0.78
N TRP A 629 -2.18 -10.61 0.39
CA TRP A 629 -2.87 -9.55 1.12
C TRP A 629 -4.39 -9.73 1.13
N GLU A 630 -4.98 -10.01 -0.04
CA GLU A 630 -6.43 -10.26 -0.16
C GLU A 630 -6.91 -11.44 0.70
N ALA A 631 -6.11 -12.51 0.77
CA ALA A 631 -6.40 -13.70 1.57
C ALA A 631 -6.36 -13.44 3.09
N TRP A 632 -5.61 -12.42 3.52
CA TRP A 632 -5.38 -12.06 4.92
C TRP A 632 -6.29 -10.94 5.40
N ASN A 633 -6.28 -9.81 4.69
CA ASN A 633 -6.77 -8.52 5.16
C ASN A 633 -8.22 -8.58 5.65
N GLY A 634 -9.16 -9.03 4.81
CA GLY A 634 -10.57 -9.07 5.17
C GLY A 634 -10.83 -9.91 6.42
N LYS A 635 -10.18 -11.08 6.53
CA LYS A 635 -10.35 -12.00 7.65
C LYS A 635 -9.83 -11.42 8.96
N VAL A 636 -8.63 -10.84 8.94
CA VAL A 636 -8.00 -10.29 10.14
C VAL A 636 -8.65 -8.99 10.58
N ARG A 637 -8.98 -8.10 9.64
CA ARG A 637 -9.74 -6.87 9.90
C ARG A 637 -11.05 -7.20 10.60
N ASP A 638 -11.84 -8.09 10.03
CA ASP A 638 -13.16 -8.43 10.57
C ASP A 638 -13.06 -9.18 11.90
N LEU A 639 -12.05 -10.06 12.06
CA LEU A 639 -11.75 -10.72 13.33
C LEU A 639 -11.41 -9.71 14.44
N LEU A 640 -10.53 -8.73 14.17
CA LEU A 640 -10.16 -7.72 15.16
C LEU A 640 -11.34 -6.82 15.51
N VAL A 641 -12.17 -6.45 14.54
CA VAL A 641 -13.41 -5.71 14.80
C VAL A 641 -14.33 -6.51 15.73
N ASP A 642 -14.52 -7.80 15.45
CA ASP A 642 -15.34 -8.72 16.25
C ASP A 642 -14.80 -8.96 17.67
N LEU A 643 -13.47 -8.96 17.84
CA LEU A 643 -12.81 -9.19 19.12
C LEU A 643 -12.74 -7.93 20.01
N GLN A 644 -13.06 -6.75 19.47
CA GLN A 644 -13.03 -5.52 20.26
C GLN A 644 -14.08 -5.58 21.38
N ASP A 645 -13.64 -5.37 22.61
CA ASP A 645 -14.48 -5.43 23.80
C ASP A 645 -15.54 -4.33 23.74
N GLN A 646 -16.80 -4.72 23.91
CA GLN A 646 -17.96 -3.83 23.83
C GLN A 646 -18.37 -3.25 25.20
N GLY A 647 -17.67 -3.62 26.28
CA GLY A 647 -17.97 -3.19 27.66
C GLY A 647 -19.22 -3.83 28.23
N LEU A 648 -19.59 -5.02 27.74
CA LEU A 648 -20.81 -5.73 28.15
C LEU A 648 -20.66 -6.42 29.52
N ASP A 649 -19.44 -6.63 29.98
CA ASP A 649 -19.18 -7.13 31.32
C ASP A 649 -19.45 -6.02 32.36
N PRO A 650 -20.48 -6.15 33.23
CA PRO A 650 -20.82 -5.13 34.20
C PRO A 650 -19.73 -4.92 35.27
N THR A 651 -18.81 -5.88 35.48
CA THR A 651 -17.70 -5.70 36.42
C THR A 651 -16.49 -5.02 35.79
N HIS A 652 -16.42 -4.97 34.45
CA HIS A 652 -15.31 -4.39 33.69
C HIS A 652 -15.76 -3.47 32.52
N PRO A 653 -16.74 -2.55 32.67
CA PRO A 653 -17.23 -1.70 31.59
C PRO A 653 -16.17 -0.80 30.95
N HIS A 654 -15.09 -0.46 31.67
CA HIS A 654 -14.02 0.39 31.15
C HIS A 654 -13.19 -0.29 30.06
N GLN A 655 -13.34 -1.61 29.86
CA GLN A 655 -12.71 -2.35 28.78
C GLN A 655 -13.25 -1.99 27.39
N LYS A 656 -14.41 -1.31 27.30
CA LYS A 656 -14.99 -0.92 26.02
C LYS A 656 -13.97 -0.21 25.12
N GLY A 657 -13.73 -0.76 23.93
CA GLY A 657 -12.77 -0.26 22.94
C GLY A 657 -11.39 -0.93 22.97
N SER A 658 -11.13 -1.85 23.90
CA SER A 658 -9.85 -2.57 24.04
C SER A 658 -9.91 -3.99 23.46
N TRP A 659 -8.76 -4.67 23.40
CA TRP A 659 -8.65 -6.07 23.00
C TRP A 659 -8.14 -6.93 24.15
N SER A 660 -8.87 -8.00 24.42
CA SER A 660 -8.55 -8.99 25.45
C SER A 660 -7.34 -9.83 25.01
N PRO A 661 -6.38 -10.13 25.91
CA PRO A 661 -5.24 -10.99 25.59
C PRO A 661 -5.53 -12.49 25.75
N ARG A 662 -6.79 -12.86 26.09
CA ARG A 662 -7.17 -14.27 26.28
C ARG A 662 -6.89 -15.13 25.04
N GLY A 663 -6.21 -16.26 25.25
CA GLY A 663 -5.92 -17.22 24.19
C GLY A 663 -4.60 -16.98 23.45
N ASP A 664 -3.73 -16.11 23.98
CA ASP A 664 -2.42 -15.80 23.41
C ASP A 664 -1.30 -16.09 24.43
N ASP A 665 -0.20 -16.67 23.95
CA ASP A 665 0.97 -17.04 24.74
C ASP A 665 1.71 -15.82 25.34
N TYR A 666 1.57 -14.63 24.73
CA TYR A 666 2.16 -13.37 25.18
C TYR A 666 1.27 -12.57 26.14
N ALA A 667 0.11 -13.13 26.53
CA ALA A 667 -0.83 -12.47 27.44
C ALA A 667 -0.20 -12.07 28.79
N PRO A 668 0.62 -12.93 29.45
CA PRO A 668 1.22 -12.58 30.74
C PRO A 668 2.19 -11.38 30.67
N GLN A 669 2.94 -11.24 29.58
CA GLN A 669 3.94 -10.18 29.44
C GLN A 669 3.32 -8.86 29.00
N GLY A 670 2.48 -8.90 27.95
CA GLY A 670 1.95 -7.70 27.33
C GLY A 670 0.65 -7.17 27.95
N GLY A 671 -0.18 -8.08 28.45
CA GLY A 671 -1.52 -7.76 28.94
C GLY A 671 -2.43 -7.08 27.90
N ARG A 672 -3.61 -6.65 28.34
CA ARG A 672 -4.61 -5.94 27.53
C ARG A 672 -4.07 -4.69 26.86
N PHE A 673 -3.14 -3.99 27.52
CA PHE A 673 -2.62 -2.73 27.03
C PHE A 673 -1.80 -2.92 25.73
N MET A 674 -0.83 -3.84 25.73
CA MET A 674 -0.05 -4.16 24.53
C MET A 674 -0.96 -4.71 23.42
N PHE A 675 -1.91 -5.57 23.76
CA PHE A 675 -2.84 -6.16 22.77
C PHE A 675 -3.69 -5.11 22.10
N THR A 676 -4.21 -4.15 22.87
CA THR A 676 -4.98 -3.02 22.35
C THR A 676 -4.13 -2.16 21.42
N SER A 677 -2.89 -1.85 21.81
CA SER A 677 -1.96 -1.09 20.97
C SER A 677 -1.70 -1.79 19.63
N LEU A 678 -1.29 -3.07 19.67
CA LEU A 678 -0.97 -3.84 18.46
C LEU A 678 -2.19 -4.10 17.57
N ALA A 679 -3.39 -4.30 18.16
CA ALA A 679 -4.62 -4.44 17.40
C ALA A 679 -4.98 -3.15 16.65
N VAL A 680 -4.86 -2.00 17.32
CA VAL A 680 -5.07 -0.69 16.68
C VAL A 680 -4.06 -0.50 15.55
N MET A 681 -2.76 -0.68 15.80
CA MET A 681 -1.73 -0.53 14.76
C MET A 681 -1.91 -1.51 13.58
N SER A 682 -2.45 -2.72 13.83
CA SER A 682 -2.77 -3.68 12.77
C SER A 682 -3.94 -3.21 11.90
N LEU A 683 -4.96 -2.57 12.49
CA LEU A 683 -6.08 -1.98 11.76
C LEU A 683 -5.69 -0.68 11.03
N GLU A 684 -4.65 0.00 11.49
CA GLU A 684 -4.07 1.20 10.85
C GLU A 684 -3.17 0.87 9.66
N MET A 685 -2.84 -0.41 9.42
CA MET A 685 -1.75 -0.83 8.53
C MET A 685 -1.78 -0.17 7.14
N TYR A 686 -2.98 0.03 6.59
CA TYR A 686 -3.21 0.65 5.29
C TYR A 686 -2.45 1.97 5.11
N TYR A 687 -2.39 2.78 6.17
CA TYR A 687 -1.76 4.10 6.19
C TYR A 687 -0.58 4.19 7.17
N TYR A 688 -0.45 3.23 8.09
CA TYR A 688 0.65 3.19 9.06
C TYR A 688 2.02 3.09 8.38
N SER A 689 2.13 2.28 7.32
CA SER A 689 3.36 2.13 6.54
C SER A 689 3.02 1.93 5.07
N VAL A 690 3.49 2.83 4.19
CA VAL A 690 3.26 2.74 2.75
C VAL A 690 3.82 1.39 2.22
N PRO A 691 3.09 0.62 1.40
CA PRO A 691 3.57 -0.66 0.86
C PRO A 691 4.96 -0.54 0.22
N VAL A 692 5.83 -1.56 0.35
CA VAL A 692 7.18 -1.52 -0.24
C VAL A 692 7.25 -2.22 -1.60
N ASN A 693 6.38 -3.22 -1.82
CA ASN A 693 6.24 -3.94 -3.07
C ASN A 693 4.85 -3.66 -3.64
N GLY A 694 4.80 -3.00 -4.78
CA GLY A 694 3.57 -2.49 -5.39
C GLY A 694 3.81 -1.32 -6.36
N TYR A 695 4.97 -0.65 -6.21
CA TYR A 695 5.43 0.43 -7.10
C TYR A 695 6.96 0.41 -7.22
N GLY A 696 7.55 -0.70 -7.65
CA GLY A 696 9.01 -0.85 -7.88
C GLY A 696 9.84 -1.11 -6.62
N PRO A 697 11.17 -1.30 -6.76
CA PRO A 697 12.03 -1.74 -5.66
C PRO A 697 12.15 -0.65 -4.59
N ALA A 698 11.87 -1.01 -3.34
CA ALA A 698 12.24 -0.20 -2.19
C ALA A 698 13.76 -0.22 -2.03
N VAL A 699 14.38 0.95 -2.19
CA VAL A 699 15.76 1.20 -1.75
C VAL A 699 15.62 2.15 -0.56
N LEU A 700 16.22 1.79 0.58
CA LEU A 700 16.40 2.76 1.67
C LEU A 700 17.06 4.01 1.04
N PRO A 701 16.50 5.22 1.19
CA PRO A 701 17.10 6.41 0.59
C PRO A 701 18.55 6.55 1.08
N ASP A 702 19.49 6.72 0.14
CA ASP A 702 20.92 6.95 0.39
C ASP A 702 21.19 8.14 1.34
#